data_AF-A0A0J1G1A5-F1
#
_entry.id   AF-A0A0J1G1A5-F1
#
_cell.length_a   1.000
_cell.length_b   1.000
_cell.length_c   1.000
_cell.angle_alpha   90.00
_cell.angle_beta   90.00
_cell.angle_gamma   90.00
#
_symmetry.space_group_name_H-M   'P 1'
#
loop_
_entity.id
_entity.type
_entity.pdbx_description
1 polymer ?
#
loop_
_entity_poly.entity_id
_entity_poly.type
_entity_poly.pdbx_seq_one_letter_code
_entity_poly.pdbx_strand_id
1 'polypeptide(L)'
;MEEEVRPDPQALLEQVRKEEKQQEADKRGKLKIFLGFAAGVGKTYTMLEAAHMMLEKGVDVAAGYIEPHARPDTLGMMEGLEQTAPLMMDYKGIKIREMDLDACLARKPELLLVDELAHTNTEGCRHRKRYQDIEEILNAGINVYTTVNIQHLESLNDLVAGITKIKVKERIPDSVFDEADQVEVIDIEPDDLIRRLKEGKVYKENQAQRAVHNFFAKEKLIALREITLRRMADRVNRLSETEVSKGRKGYYVGEHILTCVSASPTNAKVIRTASRLAYAFHGEFTALYVETPRLQGSDRKVKKMMEENLQLARDLGAKIATVYGENVAFQIAEYAKVSNVSKVVIGRTNHKVYFGQSKRTLVEQLAQYTQEMDIYVIPDLQPGDKHRRISYRREELNWGDFLITAGILTGSTAIGMVFRNLELPDSNIIMIYILGVLVCAMHTNGRICSIAASIFSVLLYNFFFTIPFLSLQAHGKSYPVTFAVMFAVALLSSSMTAKIRRQGKESSKMIYRTELLLDNSRRLSRAQNIEDVMKEISSQVLKLTNLSVLIYLKQREKITGPRLFPRKGMSKEDMKEYVVKSERAAAQWVFQNHHRAGTCTSTLPGAKALYLPVQNNEKVFAVVGIVLEERREIAPFEYGLLIAMLNEAALVLERYME
;
A
#
# COMPACT_ATOMS: atom_id res chain seq x y z
N MET A 1 29.97 3.75 36.74
CA MET A 1 29.42 2.39 36.55
C MET A 1 28.21 2.54 35.66
N GLU A 2 28.37 2.23 34.37
CA GLU A 2 27.23 2.08 33.47
C GLU A 2 26.54 0.76 33.85
N GLU A 3 25.26 0.82 34.21
CA GLU A 3 24.46 -0.39 34.43
C GLU A 3 24.27 -1.09 33.09
N GLU A 4 24.90 -2.27 32.95
CA GLU A 4 24.67 -3.17 31.82
C GLU A 4 23.17 -3.49 31.72
N VAL A 5 22.54 -2.98 30.66
CA VAL A 5 21.16 -3.28 30.31
C VAL A 5 21.06 -4.78 30.03
N ARG A 6 20.42 -5.52 30.94
CA ARG A 6 20.16 -6.96 30.74
C ARG A 6 19.32 -7.16 29.47
N PRO A 7 19.76 -7.98 28.51
CA PRO A 7 18.97 -8.30 27.33
C PRO A 7 17.67 -9.02 27.70
N ASP A 8 16.62 -8.73 26.94
CA ASP A 8 15.28 -9.31 27.12
C ASP A 8 15.31 -10.84 26.99
N PRO A 9 14.87 -11.60 28.02
CA PRO A 9 14.79 -13.06 27.97
C PRO A 9 13.99 -13.62 26.78
N GLN A 10 12.98 -12.89 26.28
CA GLN A 10 12.21 -13.32 25.11
C GLN A 10 13.03 -13.20 23.83
N ALA A 11 13.82 -12.13 23.69
CA ALA A 11 14.73 -11.96 22.57
C ALA A 11 15.83 -13.03 22.55
N LEU A 12 16.36 -13.40 23.73
CA LEU A 12 17.32 -14.50 23.88
C LEU A 12 16.71 -15.87 23.52
N LEU A 13 15.48 -16.15 23.95
CA LEU A 13 14.80 -17.41 23.62
C LEU A 13 14.49 -17.53 22.12
N GLU A 14 14.07 -16.42 21.48
CA GLU A 14 13.92 -16.38 20.03
C GLU A 14 15.24 -16.59 19.29
N GLN A 15 16.31 -16.02 19.81
CA GLN A 15 17.64 -16.19 19.24
C GLN A 15 18.12 -17.64 19.33
N VAL A 16 17.96 -18.28 20.49
CA VAL A 16 18.28 -19.72 20.67
C VAL A 16 17.44 -20.60 19.76
N ARG A 17 16.13 -20.35 19.64
CA ARG A 17 15.26 -21.11 18.71
C ARG A 17 15.65 -20.92 17.24
N LYS A 18 16.15 -19.72 16.87
CA LYS A 18 16.67 -19.46 15.52
C LYS A 18 17.99 -20.19 15.31
N GLU A 19 18.88 -20.20 16.30
CA GLU A 19 20.16 -20.91 16.27
C GLU A 19 19.94 -22.43 16.20
N GLU A 20 18.99 -22.99 16.94
CA GLU A 20 18.60 -24.41 16.88
C GLU A 20 18.04 -24.78 15.50
N LYS A 21 17.11 -23.97 14.95
CA LYS A 21 16.59 -24.19 13.59
C LYS A 21 17.68 -24.08 12.52
N GLN A 22 18.64 -23.19 12.70
CA GLN A 22 19.77 -23.03 11.79
C GLN A 22 20.71 -24.26 11.87
N GLN A 23 20.97 -24.76 13.08
CA GLN A 23 21.77 -25.98 13.29
C GLN A 23 21.09 -27.24 12.77
N GLU A 24 19.75 -27.34 12.86
CA GLU A 24 18.98 -28.42 12.24
C GLU A 24 19.02 -28.35 10.70
N ALA A 25 18.93 -27.14 10.14
CA ALA A 25 19.05 -26.93 8.69
C ALA A 25 20.47 -27.28 8.19
N ASP A 26 21.52 -26.95 8.94
CA ASP A 26 22.91 -27.27 8.58
C ASP A 26 23.24 -28.77 8.63
N LYS A 27 22.45 -29.56 9.38
CA LYS A 27 22.58 -31.03 9.44
C LYS A 27 21.80 -31.76 8.36
N ARG A 28 20.87 -31.08 7.68
CA ARG A 28 20.07 -31.65 6.59
C ARG A 28 20.90 -31.65 5.29
N GLY A 29 20.80 -32.73 4.53
CA GLY A 29 21.36 -32.81 3.18
C GLY A 29 20.72 -31.79 2.25
N LYS A 30 21.44 -31.41 1.19
CA LYS A 30 21.00 -30.40 0.23
C LYS A 30 20.37 -31.02 -1.01
N LEU A 31 19.29 -30.41 -1.49
CA LEU A 31 18.57 -30.84 -2.69
C LEU A 31 18.92 -29.95 -3.88
N LYS A 32 19.42 -30.58 -4.95
CA LYS A 32 19.58 -29.95 -6.27
C LYS A 32 18.60 -30.55 -7.28
N ILE A 33 17.78 -29.72 -7.88
CA ILE A 33 16.80 -30.12 -8.90
C ILE A 33 17.27 -29.64 -10.28
N PHE A 34 17.38 -30.56 -11.23
CA PHE A 34 17.55 -30.26 -12.64
C PHE A 34 16.17 -30.20 -13.32
N LEU A 35 15.70 -28.98 -13.58
CA LEU A 35 14.39 -28.69 -14.14
C LEU A 35 14.44 -28.61 -15.66
N GLY A 36 13.51 -29.28 -16.34
CA GLY A 36 13.34 -29.15 -17.80
C GLY A 36 11.90 -28.84 -18.19
N PHE A 37 11.71 -28.19 -19.33
CA PHE A 37 10.37 -27.92 -19.87
C PHE A 37 9.74 -29.15 -20.56
N ALA A 38 10.56 -30.13 -20.96
CA ALA A 38 10.12 -31.36 -21.63
C ALA A 38 11.11 -32.52 -21.44
N ALA A 39 10.67 -33.73 -21.79
CA ALA A 39 11.58 -34.87 -21.93
C ALA A 39 12.54 -34.66 -23.12
N GLY A 40 13.80 -35.10 -22.97
CA GLY A 40 14.82 -34.98 -24.02
C GLY A 40 15.67 -33.71 -24.02
N VAL A 41 15.40 -32.75 -23.11
CA VAL A 41 16.21 -31.51 -23.00
C VAL A 41 17.63 -31.74 -22.46
N GLY A 42 17.88 -32.88 -21.80
CA GLY A 42 19.21 -33.25 -21.30
C GLY A 42 19.32 -33.40 -19.78
N LYS A 43 18.23 -33.26 -19.01
CA LYS A 43 18.24 -33.29 -17.53
C LYS A 43 19.13 -34.39 -16.90
N THR A 44 18.88 -35.66 -17.24
CA THR A 44 19.65 -36.80 -16.69
C THR A 44 21.12 -36.74 -17.11
N TYR A 45 21.41 -36.31 -18.34
CA TYR A 45 22.79 -36.18 -18.81
C TYR A 45 23.54 -35.09 -18.02
N THR A 46 22.94 -33.91 -17.85
CA THR A 46 23.53 -32.81 -17.07
C THR A 46 23.65 -33.17 -15.58
N MET A 47 22.70 -33.92 -15.04
CA MET A 47 22.80 -34.45 -13.67
C MET A 47 24.01 -35.38 -13.51
N LEU A 48 24.25 -36.29 -14.47
CA LEU A 48 25.39 -37.19 -14.45
C LEU A 48 26.72 -36.46 -14.68
N GLU A 49 26.75 -35.48 -15.59
CA GLU A 49 27.91 -34.61 -15.78
C GLU A 49 28.26 -33.86 -14.48
N ALA A 50 27.24 -33.32 -13.79
CA ALA A 50 27.43 -32.69 -12.49
C ALA A 50 27.89 -33.67 -11.40
N ALA A 51 27.48 -34.93 -11.48
CA ALA A 51 27.92 -35.98 -10.57
C ALA A 51 29.40 -36.35 -10.79
N HIS A 52 29.85 -36.50 -12.04
CA HIS A 52 31.25 -36.73 -12.37
C HIS A 52 32.15 -35.59 -11.90
N MET A 53 31.72 -34.34 -12.08
CA MET A 53 32.45 -33.18 -11.54
C MET A 53 32.60 -33.20 -10.02
N MET A 54 31.67 -33.83 -9.28
CA MET A 54 31.78 -34.00 -7.82
C MET A 54 32.69 -35.18 -7.47
N LEU A 55 32.61 -36.27 -8.23
CA LEU A 55 33.50 -37.42 -8.08
C LEU A 55 34.98 -37.03 -8.31
N GLU A 56 35.25 -36.21 -9.34
CA GLU A 56 36.59 -35.66 -9.62
C GLU A 56 37.12 -34.77 -8.49
N LYS A 57 36.22 -34.14 -7.72
CA LYS A 57 36.55 -33.36 -6.51
C LYS A 57 36.72 -34.21 -5.26
N GLY A 58 36.57 -35.54 -5.38
CA GLY A 58 36.71 -36.49 -4.29
C GLY A 58 35.48 -36.64 -3.39
N VAL A 59 34.30 -36.19 -3.84
CA VAL A 59 33.03 -36.41 -3.12
C VAL A 59 32.58 -37.85 -3.32
N ASP A 60 32.11 -38.51 -2.26
CA ASP A 60 31.51 -39.85 -2.34
C ASP A 60 30.13 -39.81 -3.02
N VAL A 61 30.06 -40.24 -4.28
CA VAL A 61 28.84 -40.20 -5.11
C VAL A 61 28.33 -41.60 -5.41
N ALA A 62 27.03 -41.83 -5.17
CA ALA A 62 26.35 -43.05 -5.58
C ALA A 62 25.06 -42.75 -6.37
N ALA A 63 24.72 -43.63 -7.31
CA ALA A 63 23.45 -43.60 -8.03
C ALA A 63 22.42 -44.48 -7.32
N GLY A 64 21.40 -43.84 -6.76
CA GLY A 64 20.26 -44.51 -6.12
C GLY A 64 19.30 -45.08 -7.16
N TYR A 65 18.85 -44.22 -8.07
CA TYR A 65 17.99 -44.63 -9.17
C TYR A 65 18.22 -43.73 -10.38
N ILE A 66 18.51 -44.33 -11.54
CA ILE A 66 18.59 -43.65 -12.82
C ILE A 66 17.69 -44.40 -13.80
N GLU A 67 16.79 -43.67 -14.44
CA GLU A 67 15.86 -44.28 -15.40
C GLU A 67 16.65 -44.83 -16.61
N PRO A 68 16.52 -46.12 -16.94
CA PRO A 68 17.25 -46.73 -18.05
C PRO A 68 16.72 -46.23 -19.39
N HIS A 69 17.25 -45.09 -19.84
CA HIS A 69 16.96 -44.56 -21.17
C HIS A 69 17.80 -45.26 -22.24
N ALA A 70 17.24 -45.41 -23.44
CA ALA A 70 17.93 -46.00 -24.59
C ALA A 70 18.96 -45.06 -25.25
N ARG A 71 19.71 -44.30 -24.46
CA ARG A 71 20.64 -43.26 -24.93
C ARG A 71 22.08 -43.72 -24.67
N PRO A 72 22.86 -44.05 -25.73
CA PRO A 72 24.25 -44.50 -25.57
C PRO A 72 25.11 -43.52 -24.77
N ASP A 73 24.98 -42.22 -25.06
CA ASP A 73 25.74 -41.17 -24.39
C ASP A 73 25.42 -41.07 -22.88
N THR A 74 24.16 -41.30 -22.49
CA THR A 74 23.76 -41.27 -21.06
C THR A 74 24.20 -42.55 -20.34
N LEU A 75 24.17 -43.69 -21.02
CA LEU A 75 24.66 -44.96 -20.47
C LEU A 75 26.18 -44.92 -20.24
N GLY A 76 26.95 -44.29 -21.17
CA GLY A 76 28.38 -44.07 -20.98
C GLY A 76 28.69 -43.21 -19.75
N MET A 77 27.87 -42.19 -19.47
CA MET A 77 28.02 -41.36 -18.26
C MET A 77 27.65 -42.10 -16.97
N MET A 78 27.01 -43.28 -17.03
CA MET A 78 26.80 -44.13 -15.84
C MET A 78 28.03 -44.99 -15.52
N GLU A 79 28.95 -45.17 -16.47
CA GLU A 79 30.21 -45.88 -16.22
C GLU A 79 31.08 -45.05 -15.26
N GLY A 80 31.64 -45.71 -14.24
CA GLY A 80 32.46 -45.06 -13.22
C GLY A 80 31.69 -44.53 -12.00
N LEU A 81 30.35 -44.53 -12.00
CA LEU A 81 29.54 -44.23 -10.82
C LEU A 81 29.13 -45.53 -10.10
N GLU A 82 29.26 -45.56 -8.77
CA GLU A 82 28.73 -46.64 -7.95
C GLU A 82 27.19 -46.66 -8.05
N GLN A 83 26.58 -47.81 -8.32
CA GLN A 83 25.12 -47.94 -8.48
C GLN A 83 24.55 -48.88 -7.42
N THR A 84 23.49 -48.42 -6.76
CA THR A 84 22.68 -49.31 -5.91
C THR A 84 21.77 -50.16 -6.78
N ALA A 85 21.62 -51.44 -6.43
CA ALA A 85 20.75 -52.34 -7.19
C ALA A 85 19.28 -51.95 -7.00
N PRO A 86 18.48 -51.78 -8.07
CA PRO A 86 17.08 -51.44 -7.95
C PRO A 86 16.26 -52.63 -7.42
N LEU A 87 15.22 -52.34 -6.64
CA LEU A 87 14.22 -53.32 -6.24
C LEU A 87 13.37 -53.70 -7.45
N MET A 88 13.26 -55.00 -7.71
CA MET A 88 12.41 -55.54 -8.78
C MET A 88 11.06 -55.93 -8.18
N MET A 89 10.00 -55.19 -8.51
CA MET A 89 8.65 -55.43 -8.00
C MET A 89 7.69 -55.84 -9.13
N ASP A 90 6.80 -56.79 -8.87
CA ASP A 90 5.75 -57.18 -9.82
C ASP A 90 4.51 -56.30 -9.63
N TYR A 91 4.16 -55.52 -10.65
CA TYR A 91 2.95 -54.69 -10.65
C TYR A 91 2.13 -54.94 -11.91
N LYS A 92 0.91 -55.44 -11.75
CA LYS A 92 -0.02 -55.77 -12.85
C LYS A 92 0.60 -56.67 -13.94
N GLY A 93 1.46 -57.61 -13.54
CA GLY A 93 2.13 -58.55 -14.45
C GLY A 93 3.35 -58.00 -15.20
N ILE A 94 3.81 -56.80 -14.85
CA ILE A 94 5.03 -56.19 -15.38
C ILE A 94 6.02 -56.01 -14.23
N LYS A 95 7.30 -56.36 -14.46
CA LYS A 95 8.39 -56.07 -13.51
C LYS A 95 8.78 -54.60 -13.59
N ILE A 96 8.55 -53.85 -12.52
CA ILE A 96 8.91 -52.45 -12.36
C ILE A 96 10.19 -52.37 -11.51
N ARG A 97 11.08 -51.44 -11.87
CA ARG A 97 12.28 -51.11 -11.11
C ARG A 97 11.96 -49.96 -10.17
N GLU A 98 12.33 -50.11 -8.90
CA GLU A 98 12.23 -49.05 -7.90
C GLU A 98 13.56 -48.81 -7.19
N MET A 99 13.69 -47.63 -6.60
CA MET A 99 14.84 -47.29 -5.77
C MET A 99 14.82 -48.11 -4.47
N ASP A 100 15.95 -48.72 -4.12
CA ASP A 100 16.12 -49.33 -2.80
C ASP A 100 16.52 -48.25 -1.77
N LEU A 101 15.50 -47.65 -1.14
CA LEU A 101 15.70 -46.60 -0.15
C LEU A 101 16.54 -47.07 1.05
N ASP A 102 16.31 -48.29 1.54
CA ASP A 102 17.01 -48.83 2.71
C ASP A 102 18.48 -49.10 2.38
N ALA A 103 18.79 -49.60 1.19
CA ALA A 103 20.17 -49.75 0.73
C ALA A 103 20.88 -48.39 0.57
N CYS A 104 20.19 -47.38 0.03
CA CYS A 104 20.73 -46.02 -0.11
C CYS A 104 21.07 -45.40 1.26
N LEU A 105 20.16 -45.53 2.24
CA LEU A 105 20.35 -45.03 3.60
C LEU A 105 21.43 -45.81 4.37
N ALA A 106 21.59 -47.11 4.11
CA ALA A 106 22.65 -47.92 4.70
C ALA A 106 24.03 -47.56 4.14
N ARG A 107 24.11 -47.24 2.84
CA ARG A 107 25.36 -46.87 2.15
C ARG A 107 25.89 -45.49 2.57
N LYS A 108 25.00 -44.55 2.93
CA LYS A 108 25.33 -43.18 3.35
C LYS A 108 26.39 -42.47 2.48
N PRO A 109 26.18 -42.33 1.16
CA PRO A 109 27.05 -41.52 0.33
C PRO A 109 26.94 -40.03 0.71
N GLU A 110 27.93 -39.22 0.33
CA GLU A 110 27.83 -37.76 0.47
C GLU A 110 26.82 -37.16 -0.53
N LEU A 111 26.71 -37.75 -1.72
CA LEU A 111 25.79 -37.37 -2.77
C LEU A 111 25.10 -38.59 -3.39
N LEU A 112 23.76 -38.56 -3.45
CA LEU A 112 22.94 -39.57 -4.10
C LEU A 112 22.24 -39.01 -5.35
N LEU A 113 22.28 -39.75 -6.45
CA LEU A 113 21.54 -39.42 -7.68
C LEU A 113 20.20 -40.16 -7.72
N VAL A 114 19.11 -39.42 -7.88
CA VAL A 114 17.75 -39.97 -7.90
C VAL A 114 16.94 -39.33 -9.03
N ASP A 115 16.76 -40.03 -10.15
CA ASP A 115 16.00 -39.52 -11.29
C ASP A 115 14.47 -39.55 -11.04
N GLU A 116 13.74 -38.72 -11.78
CA GLU A 116 12.27 -38.61 -11.77
C GLU A 116 11.63 -38.27 -10.40
N LEU A 117 11.88 -37.06 -9.88
CA LEU A 117 11.33 -36.56 -8.60
C LEU A 117 9.80 -36.76 -8.43
N ALA A 118 9.05 -36.70 -9.52
CA ALA A 118 7.59 -36.77 -9.52
C ALA A 118 7.01 -38.18 -9.53
N HIS A 119 7.86 -39.19 -9.65
CA HIS A 119 7.49 -40.59 -9.76
C HIS A 119 6.56 -41.04 -8.62
N THR A 120 5.58 -41.87 -8.98
CA THR A 120 4.69 -42.52 -8.03
C THR A 120 5.22 -43.91 -7.74
N ASN A 121 5.70 -44.13 -6.52
CA ASN A 121 6.27 -45.40 -6.13
C ASN A 121 5.24 -46.52 -6.23
N THR A 122 5.74 -47.71 -6.54
CA THR A 122 4.93 -48.93 -6.67
C THR A 122 4.28 -49.33 -5.34
N GLU A 123 3.09 -49.93 -5.40
CA GLU A 123 2.40 -50.44 -4.20
C GLU A 123 3.29 -51.46 -3.46
N GLY A 124 3.60 -51.18 -2.19
CA GLY A 124 4.51 -51.98 -1.37
C GLY A 124 5.78 -51.23 -0.93
N CYS A 125 6.11 -50.09 -1.55
CA CYS A 125 7.17 -49.19 -1.08
C CYS A 125 6.76 -48.45 0.20
N ARG A 126 7.76 -48.04 1.02
CA ARG A 126 7.54 -47.30 2.28
C ARG A 126 6.75 -46.01 2.06
N HIS A 127 7.10 -45.24 1.04
CA HIS A 127 6.40 -44.02 0.67
C HIS A 127 5.67 -44.15 -0.66
N ARG A 128 4.64 -43.32 -0.83
CA ARG A 128 3.83 -43.27 -2.05
C ARG A 128 4.52 -42.49 -3.18
N LYS A 129 5.42 -41.58 -2.85
CA LYS A 129 6.02 -40.63 -3.79
C LYS A 129 7.53 -40.57 -3.60
N ARG A 130 8.27 -40.53 -4.71
CA ARG A 130 9.74 -40.48 -4.69
C ARG A 130 10.30 -39.26 -3.99
N TYR A 131 9.63 -38.10 -4.07
CA TYR A 131 10.05 -36.91 -3.32
C TYR A 131 10.04 -37.15 -1.79
N GLN A 132 9.20 -38.05 -1.27
CA GLN A 132 9.19 -38.40 0.16
C GLN A 132 10.38 -39.27 0.54
N ASP A 133 10.80 -40.17 -0.35
CA ASP A 133 12.06 -40.92 -0.18
C ASP A 133 13.26 -39.96 -0.16
N ILE A 134 13.26 -38.99 -1.08
CA ILE A 134 14.29 -37.94 -1.13
C ILE A 134 14.27 -37.11 0.16
N GLU A 135 13.11 -36.74 0.70
CA GLU A 135 13.02 -36.06 2.00
C GLU A 135 13.63 -36.88 3.13
N GLU A 136 13.40 -38.20 3.18
CA GLU A 136 14.03 -39.09 4.17
C GLU A 136 15.56 -39.14 4.01
N ILE A 137 16.05 -39.20 2.77
CA ILE A 137 17.49 -39.19 2.45
C ILE A 137 18.14 -37.86 2.87
N LEU A 138 17.50 -36.73 2.58
CA LEU A 138 17.98 -35.40 2.99
C LEU A 138 17.99 -35.27 4.52
N ASN A 139 16.99 -35.81 5.22
CA ASN A 139 16.95 -35.81 6.69
C ASN A 139 18.04 -36.69 7.31
N ALA A 140 18.55 -37.68 6.57
CA ALA A 140 19.71 -38.48 6.97
C ALA A 140 21.06 -37.78 6.73
N GLY A 141 21.06 -36.55 6.20
CA GLY A 141 22.26 -35.75 5.94
C GLY A 141 22.92 -36.01 4.58
N ILE A 142 22.26 -36.77 3.68
CA ILE A 142 22.79 -37.12 2.36
C ILE A 142 22.30 -36.09 1.34
N ASN A 143 23.20 -35.52 0.53
CA ASN A 143 22.81 -34.60 -0.54
C ASN A 143 22.15 -35.37 -1.69
N VAL A 144 21.17 -34.76 -2.36
CA VAL A 144 20.45 -35.41 -3.46
C VAL A 144 20.42 -34.55 -4.71
N TYR A 145 20.81 -35.14 -5.84
CA TYR A 145 20.58 -34.60 -7.17
C TYR A 145 19.41 -35.33 -7.83
N THR A 146 18.45 -34.58 -8.34
CA THR A 146 17.24 -35.14 -8.95
C THR A 146 16.81 -34.39 -10.20
N THR A 147 15.97 -35.00 -11.02
CA THR A 147 15.41 -34.35 -12.21
C THR A 147 13.89 -34.29 -12.20
N VAL A 148 13.34 -33.23 -12.78
CA VAL A 148 11.89 -33.06 -12.93
C VAL A 148 11.54 -32.25 -14.16
N ASN A 149 10.37 -32.51 -14.75
CA ASN A 149 9.80 -31.62 -15.77
C ASN A 149 8.77 -30.67 -15.16
N ILE A 150 8.63 -29.48 -15.75
CA ILE A 150 7.69 -28.43 -15.30
C ILE A 150 6.24 -28.91 -15.20
N GLN A 151 5.86 -29.86 -16.05
CA GLN A 151 4.51 -30.43 -16.12
C GLN A 151 4.07 -31.19 -14.86
N HIS A 152 5.02 -31.53 -13.98
CA HIS A 152 4.74 -32.29 -12.77
C HIS A 152 4.49 -31.40 -11.54
N LEU A 153 4.68 -30.07 -11.62
CA LEU A 153 4.28 -29.20 -10.52
C LEU A 153 2.75 -29.10 -10.45
N GLU A 154 2.22 -29.23 -9.23
CA GLU A 154 0.77 -29.23 -8.98
C GLU A 154 0.10 -27.94 -9.47
N SER A 155 0.66 -26.76 -9.13
CA SER A 155 0.08 -25.46 -9.48
C SER A 155 -0.01 -25.21 -10.99
N LEU A 156 0.84 -25.87 -11.79
CA LEU A 156 0.94 -25.67 -13.23
C LEU A 156 0.17 -26.72 -14.03
N ASN A 157 -0.46 -27.69 -13.37
CA ASN A 157 -1.08 -28.83 -14.04
C ASN A 157 -2.15 -28.41 -15.06
N ASP A 158 -3.11 -27.58 -14.64
CA ASP A 158 -4.21 -27.16 -15.50
C ASP A 158 -3.74 -26.32 -16.70
N LEU A 159 -2.73 -25.46 -16.46
CA LEU A 159 -2.11 -24.63 -17.50
C LEU A 159 -1.42 -25.50 -18.56
N VAL A 160 -0.59 -26.46 -18.10
CA VAL A 160 0.15 -27.37 -18.98
C VAL A 160 -0.80 -28.34 -19.70
N ALA A 161 -1.84 -28.84 -19.03
CA ALA A 161 -2.87 -29.66 -19.65
C ALA A 161 -3.67 -28.87 -20.71
N GLY A 162 -3.90 -27.57 -20.48
CA GLY A 162 -4.54 -26.67 -21.45
C GLY A 162 -3.77 -26.57 -22.76
N ILE A 163 -2.43 -26.52 -22.69
CA ILE A 163 -1.51 -26.40 -23.82
C ILE A 163 -1.30 -27.75 -24.52
N THR A 164 -0.95 -28.77 -23.74
CA THR A 164 -0.53 -30.08 -24.25
C THR A 164 -1.71 -30.98 -24.61
N LYS A 165 -2.89 -30.73 -24.02
CA LYS A 165 -4.09 -31.58 -24.02
C LYS A 165 -3.88 -32.96 -23.37
N ILE A 166 -2.79 -33.12 -22.61
CA ILE A 166 -2.45 -34.36 -21.91
C ILE A 166 -2.59 -34.10 -20.40
N LYS A 167 -3.33 -34.97 -19.72
CA LYS A 167 -3.45 -34.93 -18.26
C LYS A 167 -2.27 -35.67 -17.63
N VAL A 168 -1.46 -34.95 -16.85
CA VAL A 168 -0.33 -35.52 -16.11
C VAL A 168 -0.84 -36.07 -14.78
N LYS A 169 -0.63 -37.38 -14.55
CA LYS A 169 -1.07 -38.06 -13.31
C LYS A 169 -0.07 -37.89 -12.18
N GLU A 170 1.21 -37.92 -12.52
CA GLU A 170 2.32 -37.85 -11.57
C GLU A 170 2.68 -36.41 -11.28
N ARG A 171 2.57 -36.02 -10.01
CA ARG A 171 2.62 -34.63 -9.56
C ARG A 171 3.39 -34.52 -8.26
N ILE A 172 3.98 -33.35 -8.05
CA ILE A 172 4.67 -32.93 -6.83
C ILE A 172 4.08 -31.62 -6.31
N PRO A 173 4.01 -31.43 -4.98
CA PRO A 173 3.71 -30.14 -4.39
C PRO A 173 4.77 -29.10 -4.80
N ASP A 174 4.32 -27.87 -5.01
CA ASP A 174 5.18 -26.74 -5.32
C ASP A 174 6.21 -26.45 -4.22
N SER A 175 5.90 -26.76 -2.95
CA SER A 175 6.83 -26.57 -1.82
C SER A 175 8.13 -27.34 -1.99
N VAL A 176 8.08 -28.58 -2.49
CA VAL A 176 9.28 -29.42 -2.73
C VAL A 176 10.23 -28.73 -3.72
N PHE A 177 9.67 -28.05 -4.71
CA PHE A 177 10.44 -27.31 -5.71
C PHE A 177 10.96 -25.96 -5.16
N ASP A 178 10.10 -25.24 -4.44
CA ASP A 178 10.43 -23.91 -3.90
C ASP A 178 11.46 -23.99 -2.76
N GLU A 179 11.41 -25.04 -1.92
CA GLU A 179 12.30 -25.27 -0.77
C GLU A 179 13.64 -25.93 -1.13
N ALA A 180 13.81 -26.46 -2.35
CA ALA A 180 15.07 -27.03 -2.77
C ALA A 180 16.21 -26.00 -2.65
N ASP A 181 17.42 -26.41 -2.26
CA ASP A 181 18.56 -25.51 -2.11
C ASP A 181 18.99 -24.91 -3.45
N GLN A 182 19.01 -25.73 -4.50
CA GLN A 182 19.41 -25.31 -5.83
C GLN A 182 18.45 -25.87 -6.88
N VAL A 183 18.08 -25.03 -7.84
CA VAL A 183 17.33 -25.45 -9.03
C VAL A 183 18.07 -24.94 -10.26
N GLU A 184 18.41 -25.84 -11.16
CA GLU A 184 19.11 -25.56 -12.41
C GLU A 184 18.19 -25.84 -13.60
N VAL A 185 18.01 -24.85 -14.47
CA VAL A 185 17.17 -24.99 -15.66
C VAL A 185 18.00 -25.53 -16.81
N ILE A 186 17.59 -26.69 -17.31
CA ILE A 186 18.18 -27.28 -18.51
C ILE A 186 17.37 -26.81 -19.71
N ASP A 187 17.90 -25.80 -20.39
CA ASP A 187 17.27 -25.16 -21.54
C ASP A 187 17.92 -25.58 -22.86
N ILE A 188 17.09 -25.72 -23.89
CA ILE A 188 17.48 -26.03 -25.26
C ILE A 188 16.47 -25.36 -26.20
N GLU A 189 16.93 -24.92 -27.37
CA GLU A 189 16.01 -24.39 -28.37
C GLU A 189 14.97 -25.45 -28.79
N PRO A 190 13.66 -25.11 -28.86
CA PRO A 190 12.62 -26.05 -29.26
C PRO A 190 12.88 -26.75 -30.59
N ASP A 191 13.47 -26.04 -31.56
CA ASP A 191 13.83 -26.62 -32.86
C ASP A 191 14.91 -27.71 -32.73
N ASP A 192 15.88 -27.53 -31.84
CA ASP A 192 16.91 -28.53 -31.56
C ASP A 192 16.33 -29.75 -30.83
N LEU A 193 15.37 -29.54 -29.92
CA LEU A 193 14.67 -30.65 -29.26
C LEU A 193 13.84 -31.47 -30.26
N ILE A 194 13.15 -30.81 -31.20
CA ILE A 194 12.43 -31.47 -32.28
C ILE A 194 13.41 -32.24 -33.18
N ARG A 195 14.58 -31.68 -33.49
CA ARG A 195 15.63 -32.38 -34.25
C ARG A 195 16.09 -33.64 -33.52
N ARG A 196 16.38 -33.54 -32.22
CA ARG A 196 16.77 -34.69 -31.38
C ARG A 196 15.69 -35.78 -31.34
N LEU A 197 14.41 -35.39 -31.33
CA LEU A 197 13.31 -36.35 -31.41
C LEU A 197 13.29 -37.08 -32.77
N LYS A 198 13.45 -36.35 -33.88
CA LYS A 198 13.50 -36.92 -35.24
C LYS A 198 14.68 -37.86 -35.45
N GLU A 199 15.80 -37.58 -34.79
CA GLU A 199 17.01 -38.43 -34.81
C GLU A 199 16.88 -39.68 -33.90
N GLY A 200 15.73 -39.91 -33.27
CA GLY A 200 15.51 -41.06 -32.38
C GLY A 200 16.21 -40.97 -31.02
N LYS A 201 16.78 -39.81 -30.67
CA LYS A 201 17.54 -39.61 -29.42
C LYS A 201 16.66 -39.41 -28.18
N VAL A 202 15.34 -39.24 -28.35
CA VAL A 202 14.39 -38.97 -27.25
C VAL A 202 13.51 -40.18 -26.89
N TYR A 203 13.00 -40.94 -27.87
CA TYR A 203 12.16 -42.14 -27.70
C TYR A 203 12.52 -43.25 -28.71
N LYS A 204 12.31 -44.53 -28.34
CA LYS A 204 12.29 -45.66 -29.28
C LYS A 204 10.97 -45.67 -30.08
N GLU A 205 11.04 -46.04 -31.36
CA GLU A 205 9.97 -45.88 -32.38
C GLU A 205 8.58 -46.47 -32.07
N ASN A 206 8.44 -47.29 -31.01
CA ASN A 206 7.24 -48.09 -30.73
C ASN A 206 6.29 -47.54 -29.65
N GLN A 207 6.52 -46.36 -29.06
CA GLN A 207 5.57 -45.77 -28.11
C GLN A 207 4.73 -44.66 -28.78
N ALA A 208 3.46 -44.96 -29.04
CA ALA A 208 2.36 -44.03 -29.31
C ALA A 208 2.72 -42.76 -30.12
N GLN A 209 3.20 -42.93 -31.36
CA GLN A 209 3.65 -41.84 -32.25
C GLN A 209 2.67 -40.65 -32.31
N ARG A 210 1.36 -40.88 -32.26
CA ARG A 210 0.35 -39.80 -32.35
C ARG A 210 0.29 -38.89 -31.11
N ALA A 211 0.45 -39.42 -29.90
CA ALA A 211 0.39 -38.62 -28.67
C ALA A 211 1.70 -37.83 -28.45
N VAL A 212 2.82 -38.45 -28.81
CA VAL A 212 4.16 -37.85 -28.74
C VAL A 212 4.29 -36.72 -29.78
N HIS A 213 3.91 -36.94 -31.04
CA HIS A 213 3.94 -35.87 -32.06
C HIS A 213 3.12 -34.65 -31.66
N ASN A 214 2.00 -34.86 -30.97
CA ASN A 214 1.16 -33.75 -30.55
C ASN A 214 1.74 -33.01 -29.34
N PHE A 215 2.47 -33.67 -28.43
CA PHE A 215 3.15 -32.99 -27.32
C PHE A 215 4.35 -32.16 -27.80
N PHE A 216 5.15 -32.68 -28.72
CA PHE A 216 6.38 -32.05 -29.24
C PHE A 216 6.14 -31.08 -30.41
N ALA A 217 4.97 -30.43 -30.46
CA ALA A 217 4.73 -29.33 -31.39
C ALA A 217 5.53 -28.09 -30.98
N LYS A 218 6.10 -27.37 -31.96
CA LYS A 218 6.97 -26.21 -31.71
C LYS A 218 6.30 -25.16 -30.82
N GLU A 219 5.04 -24.84 -31.09
CA GLU A 219 4.28 -23.84 -30.34
C GLU A 219 4.10 -24.26 -28.88
N LYS A 220 3.87 -25.55 -28.62
CA LYS A 220 3.71 -26.10 -27.27
C LYS A 220 5.02 -26.10 -26.50
N LEU A 221 6.12 -26.46 -27.17
CA LEU A 221 7.45 -26.43 -26.55
C LEU A 221 7.89 -25.01 -26.20
N ILE A 222 7.59 -24.02 -27.06
CA ILE A 222 7.82 -22.59 -26.75
C ILE A 222 7.04 -22.20 -25.49
N ALA A 223 5.76 -22.56 -25.40
CA ALA A 223 4.93 -22.25 -24.23
C ALA A 223 5.43 -22.94 -22.95
N LEU A 224 5.83 -24.21 -23.03
CA LEU A 224 6.40 -24.94 -21.89
C LEU A 224 7.73 -24.32 -21.43
N ARG A 225 8.58 -23.90 -22.38
CA ARG A 225 9.84 -23.20 -22.10
C ARG A 225 9.57 -21.86 -21.39
N GLU A 226 8.62 -21.08 -21.88
CA GLU A 226 8.18 -19.82 -21.24
C GLU A 226 7.70 -20.06 -19.80
N ILE A 227 6.82 -21.06 -19.59
CA ILE A 227 6.31 -21.40 -18.25
C ILE A 227 7.45 -21.80 -17.31
N THR A 228 8.44 -22.53 -17.83
CA THR A 228 9.58 -23.01 -17.04
C THR A 228 10.46 -21.84 -16.61
N LEU A 229 10.80 -20.93 -17.52
CA LEU A 229 11.58 -19.73 -17.22
C LEU A 229 10.84 -18.79 -16.27
N ARG A 230 9.52 -18.62 -16.45
CA ARG A 230 8.68 -17.83 -15.54
C ARG A 230 8.65 -18.41 -14.14
N ARG A 231 8.40 -19.72 -14.00
CA ARG A 231 8.34 -20.38 -12.68
C ARG A 231 9.67 -20.26 -11.92
N MET A 232 10.78 -20.28 -12.64
CA MET A 232 12.11 -20.06 -12.07
C MET A 232 12.34 -18.63 -11.62
N ALA A 233 11.89 -17.64 -12.40
CA ALA A 233 11.90 -16.25 -11.98
C ALA A 233 11.06 -16.03 -10.70
N ASP A 234 9.87 -16.64 -10.63
CA ASP A 234 9.00 -16.57 -9.45
C ASP A 234 9.69 -17.14 -8.20
N ARG A 235 10.40 -18.27 -8.33
CA ARG A 235 11.18 -18.88 -7.23
C ARG A 235 12.31 -17.95 -6.77
N VAL A 236 13.05 -17.35 -7.71
CA VAL A 236 14.14 -16.40 -7.39
C VAL A 236 13.59 -15.19 -6.63
N ASN A 237 12.43 -14.65 -7.04
CA ASN A 237 11.77 -13.55 -6.33
C ASN A 237 11.39 -13.94 -4.89
N ARG A 238 10.76 -15.10 -4.68
CA ARG A 238 10.40 -15.57 -3.32
C ARG A 238 11.61 -15.74 -2.41
N LEU A 239 12.72 -16.25 -2.93
CA LEU A 239 13.97 -16.36 -2.17
C LEU A 239 14.49 -14.96 -1.79
N SER A 240 14.43 -14.00 -2.71
CA SER A 240 14.81 -12.62 -2.42
C SER A 240 13.94 -11.96 -1.33
N GLU A 241 12.62 -12.15 -1.37
CA GLU A 241 11.70 -11.63 -0.33
C GLU A 241 11.98 -12.24 1.05
N THR A 242 12.30 -13.54 1.08
CA THR A 242 12.63 -14.27 2.31
C THR A 242 13.97 -13.80 2.90
N GLU A 243 14.97 -13.52 2.06
CA GLU A 243 16.26 -12.97 2.51
C GLU A 243 16.17 -11.50 2.94
N VAL A 244 15.32 -10.69 2.30
CA VAL A 244 15.05 -9.29 2.69
C VAL A 244 14.38 -9.22 4.06
N SER A 245 13.46 -10.15 4.35
CA SER A 245 12.81 -10.32 5.66
C SER A 245 13.82 -10.70 6.77
N LYS A 246 14.99 -11.24 6.42
CA LYS A 246 16.10 -11.57 7.33
C LYS A 246 17.10 -10.42 7.55
N GLY A 247 16.75 -9.18 7.18
CA GLY A 247 17.47 -7.98 7.62
C GLY A 247 18.63 -7.52 6.73
N ARG A 248 18.82 -8.10 5.53
CA ARG A 248 19.70 -7.51 4.53
C ARG A 248 18.96 -6.39 3.79
N LYS A 249 19.37 -5.13 4.04
CA LYS A 249 18.98 -3.98 3.21
C LYS A 249 19.52 -4.19 1.79
N GLY A 250 18.68 -4.67 0.89
CA GLY A 250 18.98 -4.77 -0.53
C GLY A 250 17.70 -4.97 -1.34
N TYR A 251 17.37 -3.96 -2.16
CA TYR A 251 16.40 -3.98 -3.25
C TYR A 251 15.03 -4.65 -2.97
N TYR A 252 14.03 -3.83 -2.60
CA TYR A 252 12.62 -4.21 -2.77
C TYR A 252 12.35 -4.41 -4.27
N VAL A 253 12.04 -5.64 -4.70
CA VAL A 253 11.62 -5.96 -6.08
C VAL A 253 10.09 -5.82 -6.24
N GLY A 254 9.35 -5.67 -5.14
CA GLY A 254 7.90 -5.45 -5.16
C GLY A 254 7.54 -4.06 -5.71
N GLU A 255 6.67 -4.05 -6.73
CA GLU A 255 6.13 -2.81 -7.30
C GLU A 255 5.10 -2.20 -6.34
N HIS A 256 5.12 -0.88 -6.13
CA HIS A 256 4.10 -0.18 -5.35
C HIS A 256 3.45 0.90 -6.24
N ILE A 257 2.18 0.66 -6.57
CA ILE A 257 1.38 1.49 -7.45
C ILE A 257 0.57 2.47 -6.59
N LEU A 258 0.84 3.75 -6.79
CA LEU A 258 0.10 4.85 -6.15
C LEU A 258 -0.87 5.48 -7.15
N THR A 259 -2.12 5.68 -6.75
CA THR A 259 -3.06 6.54 -7.48
C THR A 259 -3.56 7.69 -6.62
N CYS A 260 -3.86 8.84 -7.24
CA CYS A 260 -4.37 10.00 -6.54
C CYS A 260 -5.90 10.07 -6.67
N VAL A 261 -6.60 10.20 -5.54
CA VAL A 261 -8.06 10.31 -5.50
C VAL A 261 -8.49 11.76 -5.52
N SER A 262 -9.43 12.08 -6.40
CA SER A 262 -9.97 13.44 -6.56
C SER A 262 -11.48 13.42 -6.82
N ALA A 263 -12.14 14.56 -6.65
CA ALA A 263 -13.56 14.72 -6.99
C ALA A 263 -13.83 14.81 -8.51
N SER A 264 -12.85 14.49 -9.37
CA SER A 264 -13.06 14.49 -10.82
C SER A 264 -13.90 13.28 -11.24
N PRO A 265 -14.89 13.44 -12.14
CA PRO A 265 -15.62 12.31 -12.73
C PRO A 265 -14.71 11.29 -13.41
N THR A 266 -13.59 11.75 -13.96
CA THR A 266 -12.65 10.93 -14.73
C THR A 266 -11.71 10.12 -13.83
N ASN A 267 -11.66 10.43 -12.53
CA ASN A 267 -10.79 9.77 -11.56
C ASN A 267 -11.14 8.29 -11.40
N ALA A 268 -12.42 7.91 -11.53
CA ALA A 268 -12.85 6.52 -11.52
C ALA A 268 -12.15 5.66 -12.59
N LYS A 269 -11.85 6.22 -13.77
CA LYS A 269 -11.08 5.54 -14.82
C LYS A 269 -9.62 5.35 -14.38
N VAL A 270 -9.02 6.37 -13.79
CA VAL A 270 -7.63 6.34 -13.28
C VAL A 270 -7.48 5.27 -12.21
N ILE A 271 -8.41 5.22 -11.24
CA ILE A 271 -8.40 4.23 -10.15
C ILE A 271 -8.51 2.80 -10.71
N ARG A 272 -9.42 2.56 -11.66
CA ARG A 272 -9.55 1.24 -12.32
C ARG A 272 -8.29 0.85 -13.08
N THR A 273 -7.65 1.79 -13.77
CA THR A 273 -6.40 1.50 -14.48
C THR A 273 -5.25 1.23 -13.50
N ALA A 274 -5.17 1.98 -12.40
CA ALA A 274 -4.16 1.77 -11.37
C ALA A 274 -4.32 0.40 -10.69
N SER A 275 -5.56 -0.01 -10.37
CA SER A 275 -5.86 -1.35 -9.85
C SER A 275 -5.44 -2.46 -10.82
N ARG A 276 -5.71 -2.31 -12.13
CA ARG A 276 -5.24 -3.27 -13.15
C ARG A 276 -3.73 -3.34 -13.25
N LEU A 277 -3.04 -2.20 -13.14
CA LEU A 277 -1.58 -2.15 -13.12
C LEU A 277 -1.04 -2.85 -11.87
N ALA A 278 -1.59 -2.55 -10.69
CA ALA A 278 -1.18 -3.21 -9.46
C ALA A 278 -1.39 -4.73 -9.53
N TYR A 279 -2.52 -5.18 -10.07
CA TYR A 279 -2.78 -6.60 -10.30
C TYR A 279 -1.78 -7.24 -11.27
N ALA A 280 -1.48 -6.57 -12.39
CA ALA A 280 -0.55 -7.08 -13.41
C ALA A 280 0.91 -7.13 -12.92
N PHE A 281 1.31 -6.21 -12.04
CA PHE A 281 2.65 -6.16 -11.45
C PHE A 281 2.75 -6.91 -10.12
N HIS A 282 1.68 -7.55 -9.65
CA HIS A 282 1.58 -8.17 -8.32
C HIS A 282 2.07 -7.22 -7.20
N GLY A 283 1.78 -5.94 -7.36
CA GLY A 283 2.29 -4.87 -6.52
C GLY A 283 1.30 -4.38 -5.47
N GLU A 284 1.81 -3.67 -4.46
CA GLU A 284 0.97 -2.96 -3.52
C GLU A 284 0.16 -1.89 -4.24
N PHE A 285 -1.10 -1.71 -3.84
CA PHE A 285 -1.98 -0.69 -4.40
C PHE A 285 -2.41 0.30 -3.33
N THR A 286 -2.02 1.57 -3.49
CA THR A 286 -2.41 2.65 -2.57
C THR A 286 -3.15 3.75 -3.32
N ALA A 287 -4.24 4.21 -2.74
CA ALA A 287 -4.99 5.37 -3.19
C ALA A 287 -4.81 6.54 -2.21
N LEU A 288 -4.13 7.59 -2.67
CA LEU A 288 -3.79 8.77 -1.90
C LEU A 288 -4.79 9.89 -2.11
N TYR A 289 -5.36 10.37 -1.02
CA TYR A 289 -6.18 11.57 -0.99
C TYR A 289 -5.38 12.73 -0.38
N VAL A 290 -5.25 13.83 -1.14
CA VAL A 290 -4.64 15.07 -0.63
C VAL A 290 -5.73 16.04 -0.22
N GLU A 291 -5.88 16.24 1.08
CA GLU A 291 -6.84 17.19 1.62
C GLU A 291 -6.25 18.60 1.62
N THR A 292 -6.94 19.53 0.97
CA THR A 292 -6.54 20.94 0.90
C THR A 292 -7.55 21.82 1.67
N PRO A 293 -7.12 22.96 2.25
CA PRO A 293 -8.03 23.89 2.95
C PRO A 293 -9.22 24.36 2.09
N ARG A 294 -9.05 24.38 0.76
CA ARG A 294 -10.12 24.74 -0.20
C ARG A 294 -11.15 23.64 -0.38
N LEU A 295 -10.78 22.38 -0.18
CA LEU A 295 -11.67 21.22 -0.29
C LEU A 295 -12.53 21.05 0.98
N GLN A 296 -12.05 21.48 2.15
CA GLN A 296 -12.81 21.39 3.40
C GLN A 296 -14.14 22.18 3.37
N GLY A 297 -14.14 23.34 2.70
CA GLY A 297 -15.32 24.20 2.50
C GLY A 297 -16.11 23.94 1.20
N SER A 298 -15.85 22.83 0.51
CA SER A 298 -16.47 22.53 -0.78
C SER A 298 -17.94 22.07 -0.66
N ASP A 299 -18.69 22.25 -1.75
CA ASP A 299 -20.12 21.93 -1.85
C ASP A 299 -20.40 20.43 -1.60
N ARG A 300 -21.59 20.11 -1.09
CA ARG A 300 -22.00 18.75 -0.68
C ARG A 300 -21.87 17.74 -1.83
N LYS A 301 -22.07 18.18 -3.07
CA LYS A 301 -21.86 17.37 -4.30
C LYS A 301 -20.39 16.96 -4.52
N VAL A 302 -19.44 17.86 -4.25
CA VAL A 302 -18.01 17.60 -4.41
C VAL A 302 -17.54 16.58 -3.38
N LYS A 303 -18.01 16.72 -2.13
CA LYS A 303 -17.75 15.75 -1.07
C LYS A 303 -18.29 14.37 -1.41
N LYS A 304 -19.53 14.29 -1.91
CA LYS A 304 -20.14 13.03 -2.34
C LYS A 304 -19.35 12.33 -3.45
N MET A 305 -18.94 13.05 -4.50
CA MET A 305 -18.13 12.46 -5.58
C MET A 305 -16.76 11.99 -5.09
N MET A 306 -16.15 12.70 -4.14
CA MET A 306 -14.90 12.26 -3.52
C MET A 306 -15.09 10.96 -2.74
N GLU A 307 -16.15 10.86 -1.94
CA GLU A 307 -16.47 9.62 -1.21
C GLU A 307 -16.74 8.45 -2.15
N GLU A 308 -17.45 8.66 -3.27
CA GLU A 308 -17.69 7.64 -4.29
C GLU A 308 -16.38 7.12 -4.89
N ASN A 309 -15.43 8.00 -5.22
CA ASN A 309 -14.14 7.59 -5.76
C ASN A 309 -13.24 6.91 -4.71
N LEU A 310 -13.27 7.37 -3.46
CA LEU A 310 -12.57 6.70 -2.35
C LEU A 310 -13.13 5.30 -2.11
N GLN A 311 -14.44 5.15 -2.17
CA GLN A 311 -15.09 3.85 -2.03
C GLN A 311 -14.71 2.93 -3.19
N LEU A 312 -14.76 3.41 -4.44
CA LEU A 312 -14.31 2.64 -5.60
C LEU A 312 -12.86 2.16 -5.47
N ALA A 313 -11.96 3.00 -4.94
CA ALA A 313 -10.57 2.60 -4.71
C ALA A 313 -10.46 1.46 -3.70
N ARG A 314 -11.23 1.51 -2.59
CA ARG A 314 -11.30 0.42 -1.61
C ARG A 314 -11.86 -0.87 -2.21
N ASP A 315 -12.95 -0.76 -2.97
CA ASP A 315 -13.60 -1.92 -3.62
C ASP A 315 -12.65 -2.63 -4.60
N LEU A 316 -11.66 -1.89 -5.14
CA LEU A 316 -10.61 -2.38 -6.02
C LEU A 316 -9.32 -2.80 -5.29
N GLY A 317 -9.36 -2.89 -3.96
CA GLY A 317 -8.27 -3.38 -3.12
C GLY A 317 -7.20 -2.35 -2.76
N ALA A 318 -7.45 -1.05 -2.92
CA ALA A 318 -6.47 -0.02 -2.57
C ALA A 318 -6.40 0.23 -1.05
N LYS A 319 -5.19 0.31 -0.50
CA LYS A 319 -4.93 0.95 0.81
C LYS A 319 -5.20 2.45 0.68
N ILE A 320 -6.05 3.01 1.53
CA ILE A 320 -6.37 4.45 1.48
C ILE A 320 -5.40 5.22 2.39
N ALA A 321 -4.69 6.19 1.81
CA ALA A 321 -3.85 7.13 2.55
C ALA A 321 -4.40 8.56 2.41
N THR A 322 -4.29 9.37 3.46
CA THR A 322 -4.71 10.79 3.42
C THR A 322 -3.60 11.68 3.94
N VAL A 323 -3.22 12.68 3.14
CA VAL A 323 -2.19 13.67 3.46
C VAL A 323 -2.77 15.07 3.35
N TYR A 324 -2.21 16.03 4.09
CA TYR A 324 -2.76 17.38 4.22
C TYR A 324 -1.76 18.41 3.74
N GLY A 325 -2.16 19.30 2.83
CA GLY A 325 -1.28 20.38 2.40
C GLY A 325 -1.85 21.22 1.26
N GLU A 326 -1.30 22.42 1.05
CA GLU A 326 -1.72 23.30 -0.05
C GLU A 326 -1.09 22.91 -1.40
N ASN A 327 0.14 22.40 -1.39
CA ASN A 327 0.86 21.97 -2.58
C ASN A 327 0.65 20.47 -2.82
N VAL A 328 -0.33 20.14 -3.66
CA VAL A 328 -0.72 18.76 -3.97
C VAL A 328 0.43 17.95 -4.57
N ALA A 329 1.18 18.51 -5.51
CA ALA A 329 2.30 17.82 -6.15
C ALA A 329 3.41 17.45 -5.16
N PHE A 330 3.76 18.38 -4.27
CA PHE A 330 4.76 18.16 -3.24
C PHE A 330 4.33 17.06 -2.26
N GLN A 331 3.06 17.09 -1.81
CA GLN A 331 2.53 16.10 -0.87
C GLN A 331 2.48 14.69 -1.46
N ILE A 332 2.09 14.57 -2.73
CA ILE A 332 2.15 13.28 -3.44
C ILE A 332 3.59 12.78 -3.53
N ALA A 333 4.54 13.65 -3.89
CA ALA A 333 5.95 13.27 -4.03
C ALA A 333 6.59 12.87 -2.68
N GLU A 334 6.26 13.57 -1.60
CA GLU A 334 6.76 13.26 -0.25
C GLU A 334 6.23 11.91 0.22
N TYR A 335 4.92 11.67 0.07
CA TYR A 335 4.32 10.37 0.38
C TYR A 335 4.94 9.25 -0.47
N ALA A 336 5.09 9.48 -1.78
CA ALA A 336 5.66 8.51 -2.68
C ALA A 336 7.09 8.11 -2.28
N LYS A 337 7.91 9.05 -1.81
CA LYS A 337 9.27 8.78 -1.32
C LYS A 337 9.28 7.97 -0.03
N VAL A 338 8.46 8.36 0.95
CA VAL A 338 8.41 7.67 2.25
C VAL A 338 7.86 6.24 2.11
N SER A 339 6.92 6.04 1.20
CA SER A 339 6.29 4.74 0.95
C SER A 339 6.95 3.92 -0.17
N ASN A 340 8.14 4.31 -0.65
CA ASN A 340 8.87 3.65 -1.74
C ASN A 340 7.98 3.30 -2.94
N VAL A 341 7.15 4.25 -3.37
CA VAL A 341 6.27 4.08 -4.53
C VAL A 341 7.11 4.01 -5.80
N SER A 342 6.92 2.96 -6.59
CA SER A 342 7.62 2.77 -7.85
C SER A 342 6.88 3.45 -9.03
N LYS A 343 5.55 3.45 -9.00
CA LYS A 343 4.71 3.92 -10.11
C LYS A 343 3.56 4.79 -9.61
N VAL A 344 3.40 5.99 -10.19
CA VAL A 344 2.31 6.92 -9.88
C VAL A 344 1.35 7.02 -11.07
N VAL A 345 0.09 6.67 -10.84
CA VAL A 345 -0.98 6.69 -11.86
C VAL A 345 -1.90 7.88 -11.64
N ILE A 346 -1.89 8.82 -12.59
CA ILE A 346 -2.67 10.07 -12.54
C ILE A 346 -3.43 10.32 -13.84
N GLY A 347 -4.56 11.02 -13.74
CA GLY A 347 -5.32 11.46 -14.91
C GLY A 347 -4.72 12.71 -15.55
N ARG A 348 -4.88 12.87 -16.86
CA ARG A 348 -4.49 14.11 -17.56
C ARG A 348 -5.29 15.29 -17.03
N THR A 349 -4.58 16.32 -16.53
CA THR A 349 -5.18 17.59 -16.11
C THR A 349 -5.00 18.61 -17.22
N ASN A 350 -6.11 19.17 -17.74
CA ASN A 350 -6.06 20.16 -18.82
C ASN A 350 -6.17 21.57 -18.25
N HIS A 351 -5.19 22.44 -18.53
CA HIS A 351 -5.25 23.87 -18.22
C HIS A 351 -5.36 24.68 -19.52
N LYS A 352 -6.18 25.74 -19.52
CA LYS A 352 -6.18 26.71 -20.61
C LYS A 352 -4.95 27.61 -20.48
N VAL A 353 -4.16 27.69 -21.54
CA VAL A 353 -3.10 28.69 -21.71
C VAL A 353 -3.78 30.03 -22.02
N TYR A 354 -3.56 31.03 -21.18
CA TYR A 354 -3.97 32.41 -21.45
C TYR A 354 -2.68 33.24 -21.49
N PHE A 355 -2.46 33.99 -22.57
CA PHE A 355 -1.26 34.84 -22.75
C PHE A 355 0.10 34.11 -22.60
N GLY A 356 0.24 32.89 -23.15
CA GLY A 356 1.53 32.19 -23.23
C GLY A 356 2.14 31.70 -21.90
N GLN A 357 1.58 32.09 -20.75
CA GLN A 357 1.99 31.60 -19.44
C GLN A 357 1.03 30.50 -18.96
N SER A 358 1.35 29.24 -19.26
CA SER A 358 0.68 28.12 -18.62
C SER A 358 1.21 27.94 -17.20
N LYS A 359 0.32 27.78 -16.22
CA LYS A 359 0.73 27.16 -14.95
C LYS A 359 1.22 25.75 -15.25
N ARG A 360 2.31 25.33 -14.61
CA ARG A 360 2.84 23.97 -14.73
C ARG A 360 1.76 22.95 -14.38
N THR A 361 1.67 21.88 -15.16
CA THR A 361 0.73 20.79 -14.89
C THR A 361 1.14 20.00 -13.65
N LEU A 362 0.20 19.28 -13.03
CA LEU A 362 0.51 18.40 -11.88
C LEU A 362 1.62 17.39 -12.23
N VAL A 363 1.61 16.87 -13.47
CA VAL A 363 2.61 15.95 -14.01
C VAL A 363 3.99 16.61 -14.04
N GLU A 364 4.10 17.84 -14.58
CA GLU A 364 5.36 18.60 -14.61
C GLU A 364 5.89 18.91 -13.22
N GLN A 365 5.01 19.23 -12.27
CA GLN A 365 5.40 19.49 -10.89
C GLN A 365 5.90 18.21 -10.19
N LEU A 366 5.22 17.08 -10.39
CA LEU A 366 5.66 15.78 -9.85
C LEU A 366 7.02 15.36 -10.42
N ALA A 367 7.20 15.47 -11.74
CA ALA A 367 8.46 15.16 -12.40
C ALA A 367 9.65 16.01 -11.90
N GLN A 368 9.40 17.18 -11.32
CA GLN A 368 10.45 17.98 -10.67
C GLN A 368 10.80 17.51 -9.27
N TYR A 369 9.84 16.92 -8.55
CA TYR A 369 10.05 16.47 -7.18
C TYR A 369 10.56 15.03 -7.10
N THR A 370 10.36 14.22 -8.15
CA THR A 370 10.71 12.79 -8.21
C THR A 370 11.52 12.49 -9.47
N GLN A 371 12.76 11.99 -9.33
CA GLN A 371 13.61 11.58 -10.46
C GLN A 371 13.61 10.06 -10.70
N GLU A 372 13.13 9.26 -9.76
CA GLU A 372 13.29 7.79 -9.73
C GLU A 372 11.95 7.02 -9.83
N MET A 373 10.84 7.69 -10.20
CA MET A 373 9.50 7.10 -10.20
C MET A 373 8.83 7.23 -11.56
N ASP A 374 8.17 6.16 -12.03
CA ASP A 374 7.42 6.19 -13.28
C ASP A 374 6.08 6.91 -13.09
N ILE A 375 5.76 7.85 -13.97
CA ILE A 375 4.47 8.57 -13.94
C ILE A 375 3.60 8.12 -15.12
N TYR A 376 2.52 7.41 -14.83
CA TYR A 376 1.53 6.95 -15.81
C TYR A 376 0.38 7.95 -15.92
N VAL A 377 0.27 8.59 -17.08
CA VAL A 377 -0.79 9.57 -17.35
C VAL A 377 -1.91 8.91 -18.15
N ILE A 378 -3.08 8.76 -17.51
CA ILE A 378 -4.25 8.19 -18.16
C ILE A 378 -4.97 9.27 -18.98
N PRO A 379 -5.12 9.08 -20.31
CA PRO A 379 -5.81 10.04 -21.16
C PRO A 379 -7.31 10.02 -20.89
N ASP A 380 -7.89 11.21 -20.90
CA ASP A 380 -9.33 11.39 -20.91
C ASP A 380 -9.83 11.32 -22.36
N LEU A 381 -10.68 10.32 -22.65
CA LEU A 381 -11.10 9.96 -24.01
C LEU A 381 -12.50 10.50 -24.34
N GLN A 382 -13.06 11.41 -23.55
CA GLN A 382 -14.33 12.08 -23.87
C GLN A 382 -14.08 13.50 -24.41
N PRO A 383 -14.03 13.68 -25.74
CA PRO A 383 -14.07 15.00 -26.35
C PRO A 383 -15.54 15.45 -26.34
N GLY A 384 -15.95 16.26 -25.37
CA GLY A 384 -17.28 16.88 -25.41
C GLY A 384 -17.83 17.35 -24.07
N ASP A 385 -17.45 16.73 -22.95
CA ASP A 385 -17.92 17.21 -21.66
C ASP A 385 -17.12 18.44 -21.26
N LYS A 386 -17.77 19.61 -21.39
CA LYS A 386 -17.35 20.85 -20.74
C LYS A 386 -17.23 20.53 -19.25
N HIS A 387 -16.04 20.10 -18.80
CA HIS A 387 -15.79 19.69 -17.42
C HIS A 387 -16.43 20.70 -16.50
N ARG A 388 -17.51 20.29 -15.83
CA ARG A 388 -18.23 21.12 -14.87
C ARG A 388 -17.18 21.58 -13.87
N ARG A 389 -16.82 22.85 -13.94
CA ARG A 389 -15.89 23.48 -13.02
C ARG A 389 -16.33 23.07 -11.63
N ILE A 390 -15.43 22.45 -10.87
CA ILE A 390 -15.59 22.35 -9.42
C ILE A 390 -15.72 23.81 -8.97
N SER A 391 -16.95 24.22 -8.68
CA SER A 391 -17.26 25.57 -8.25
C SER A 391 -16.78 25.66 -6.82
N TYR A 392 -15.51 25.98 -6.64
CA TYR A 392 -15.01 26.43 -5.35
C TYR A 392 -15.84 27.65 -4.96
N ARG A 393 -16.49 27.58 -3.79
CA ARG A 393 -17.32 28.66 -3.24
C ARG A 393 -16.55 29.96 -3.41
N ARG A 394 -17.10 30.91 -4.18
CA ARG A 394 -16.58 32.28 -4.26
C ARG A 394 -16.49 32.78 -2.81
N GLU A 395 -15.40 33.45 -2.45
CA GLU A 395 -15.31 34.16 -1.16
C GLU A 395 -16.61 34.96 -1.01
N GLU A 396 -17.46 34.58 -0.05
CA GLU A 396 -18.72 35.26 0.17
C GLU A 396 -18.38 36.67 0.62
N LEU A 397 -18.81 37.67 -0.16
CA LEU A 397 -18.61 39.07 0.16
C LEU A 397 -19.43 39.36 1.42
N ASN A 398 -18.76 39.34 2.56
CA ASN A 398 -19.38 39.66 3.83
C ASN A 398 -19.47 41.18 3.95
N TRP A 399 -20.69 41.72 3.98
CA TRP A 399 -20.93 43.16 4.13
C TRP A 399 -20.31 43.74 5.41
N GLY A 400 -20.19 42.92 6.47
CA GLY A 400 -19.50 43.32 7.70
C GLY A 400 -18.02 43.69 7.46
N ASP A 401 -17.33 43.00 6.56
CA ASP A 401 -15.92 43.25 6.27
C ASP A 401 -15.73 44.56 5.49
N PHE A 402 -16.71 44.95 4.66
CA PHE A 402 -16.72 46.24 4.00
C PHE A 402 -16.93 47.39 4.99
N LEU A 403 -17.84 47.23 5.96
CA LEU A 403 -18.07 48.23 7.01
C LEU A 403 -16.82 48.44 7.88
N ILE A 404 -16.15 47.35 8.27
CA ILE A 404 -14.90 47.41 9.03
C ILE A 404 -13.81 48.12 8.22
N THR A 405 -13.66 47.78 6.94
CA THR A 405 -12.68 48.43 6.06
C THR A 405 -12.94 49.93 5.91
N ALA A 406 -14.20 50.31 5.66
CA ALA A 406 -14.59 51.71 5.54
C ALA A 406 -14.36 52.48 6.85
N GLY A 407 -14.69 51.88 8.00
CA GLY A 407 -14.45 52.47 9.31
C GLY A 407 -12.96 52.73 9.58
N ILE A 408 -12.10 51.75 9.32
CA ILE A 408 -10.65 51.88 9.52
C ILE A 408 -10.06 52.96 8.60
N LEU A 409 -10.42 52.96 7.30
CA LEU A 409 -9.92 53.97 6.37
C LEU A 409 -10.40 55.38 6.73
N THR A 410 -11.64 55.52 7.17
CA THR A 410 -12.19 56.80 7.65
C THR A 410 -11.41 57.29 8.89
N GLY A 411 -11.11 56.38 9.82
CA GLY A 411 -10.26 56.68 10.97
C GLY A 411 -8.85 57.11 10.56
N SER A 412 -8.22 56.43 9.60
CA SER A 412 -6.92 56.82 9.04
C SER A 412 -6.96 58.21 8.41
N THR A 413 -8.01 58.56 7.67
CA THR A 413 -8.20 59.90 7.10
C THR A 413 -8.36 60.96 8.19
N ALA A 414 -9.14 60.70 9.24
CA ALA A 414 -9.33 61.64 10.35
C ALA A 414 -8.02 61.91 11.10
N ILE A 415 -7.24 60.87 11.40
CA ILE A 415 -5.91 61.01 12.02
C ILE A 415 -4.97 61.79 11.08
N GLY A 416 -5.00 61.49 9.78
CA GLY A 416 -4.24 62.23 8.77
C GLY A 416 -4.57 63.73 8.74
N MET A 417 -5.85 64.10 8.90
CA MET A 417 -6.27 65.51 8.96
C MET A 417 -5.72 66.20 10.21
N VAL A 418 -5.73 65.52 11.36
CA VAL A 418 -5.10 66.05 12.59
C VAL A 418 -3.60 66.27 12.38
N PHE A 419 -2.91 65.31 11.75
CA PHE A 419 -1.47 65.41 11.49
C PHE A 419 -1.13 66.56 10.54
N ARG A 420 -1.98 66.78 9.55
CA ARG A 420 -1.88 67.94 8.66
C ARG A 420 -2.06 69.26 9.41
N ASN A 421 -3.03 69.35 10.32
CA ASN A 421 -3.23 70.55 11.15
C ASN A 421 -2.05 70.82 12.10
N LEU A 422 -1.28 69.80 12.43
CA LEU A 422 -0.04 69.89 13.22
C LEU A 422 1.22 70.11 12.35
N GLU A 423 1.05 70.38 11.05
CA GLU A 423 2.14 70.63 10.08
C GLU A 423 3.17 69.49 9.99
N LEU A 424 2.74 68.25 10.25
CA LEU A 424 3.61 67.08 10.11
C LEU A 424 3.86 66.73 8.63
N PRO A 425 5.03 66.15 8.29
CA PRO A 425 5.34 65.74 6.92
C PRO A 425 4.34 64.75 6.32
N ASP A 426 4.07 64.87 5.03
CA ASP A 426 3.15 63.99 4.28
C ASP A 426 3.53 62.50 4.35
N SER A 427 4.82 62.20 4.54
CA SER A 427 5.32 60.83 4.73
C SER A 427 4.68 60.14 5.93
N ASN A 428 4.41 60.86 7.03
CA ASN A 428 3.77 60.31 8.22
C ASN A 428 2.31 59.94 7.94
N ILE A 429 1.63 60.72 7.10
CA ILE A 429 0.24 60.45 6.68
C ILE A 429 0.19 59.19 5.81
N ILE A 430 1.15 59.01 4.89
CA ILE A 430 1.29 57.78 4.09
C ILE A 430 1.47 56.56 5.01
N MET A 431 2.31 56.66 6.05
CA MET A 431 2.51 55.59 7.03
C MET A 431 1.21 55.21 7.77
N ILE A 432 0.37 56.18 8.12
CA ILE A 432 -0.94 55.93 8.75
C ILE A 432 -1.86 55.12 7.84
N TYR A 433 -1.90 55.43 6.54
CA TYR A 433 -2.71 54.65 5.59
C TYR A 433 -2.18 53.23 5.40
N ILE A 434 -0.85 53.05 5.35
CA ILE A 434 -0.25 51.71 5.29
C ILE A 434 -0.62 50.92 6.56
N LEU A 435 -0.53 51.54 7.74
CA LEU A 435 -0.95 50.94 9.01
C LEU A 435 -2.44 50.59 9.00
N GLY A 436 -3.30 51.48 8.52
CA GLY A 436 -4.74 51.24 8.38
C GLY A 436 -5.05 50.03 7.50
N VAL A 437 -4.38 49.91 6.34
CA VAL A 437 -4.53 48.73 5.47
C VAL A 437 -4.05 47.45 6.16
N LEU A 438 -3.00 47.52 6.97
CA LEU A 438 -2.52 46.37 7.76
C LEU A 438 -3.56 45.93 8.80
N VAL A 439 -4.18 46.87 9.52
CA VAL A 439 -5.25 46.59 10.48
C VAL A 439 -6.47 46.00 9.76
N CYS A 440 -6.84 46.55 8.59
CA CYS A 440 -7.90 45.97 7.74
C CYS A 440 -7.60 44.50 7.41
N ALA A 441 -6.35 44.18 7.02
CA ALA A 441 -5.96 42.81 6.70
C ALA A 441 -5.99 41.86 7.91
N MET A 442 -5.84 42.36 9.14
CA MET A 442 -5.98 41.57 10.36
C MET A 442 -7.43 41.24 10.71
N HIS A 443 -8.37 42.15 10.47
CA HIS A 443 -9.76 42.00 10.90
C HIS A 443 -10.69 41.43 9.81
N THR A 444 -10.48 41.79 8.54
CA THR A 444 -11.37 41.39 7.45
C THR A 444 -11.04 40.00 6.89
N ASN A 445 -12.04 39.30 6.35
CA ASN A 445 -11.86 38.00 5.72
C ASN A 445 -12.05 38.10 4.21
N GLY A 446 -10.97 37.95 3.45
CA GLY A 446 -11.06 37.82 1.99
C GLY A 446 -10.00 38.62 1.26
N ARG A 447 -9.54 38.08 0.13
CA ARG A 447 -8.49 38.71 -0.68
C ARG A 447 -9.01 39.97 -1.38
N ILE A 448 -10.30 39.99 -1.71
CA ILE A 448 -10.95 41.10 -2.40
C ILE A 448 -10.99 42.35 -1.50
N CYS A 449 -11.34 42.20 -0.22
CA CYS A 449 -11.37 43.33 0.73
C CYS A 449 -9.98 43.94 0.95
N SER A 450 -8.92 43.13 1.02
CA SER A 450 -7.55 43.63 1.15
C SER A 450 -7.08 44.42 -0.08
N ILE A 451 -7.42 43.94 -1.29
CA ILE A 451 -7.11 44.65 -2.54
C ILE A 451 -7.92 45.94 -2.65
N ALA A 452 -9.22 45.90 -2.29
CA ALA A 452 -10.06 47.08 -2.25
C ALA A 452 -9.50 48.12 -1.26
N ALA A 453 -9.11 47.71 -0.06
CA ALA A 453 -8.51 48.58 0.95
C ALA A 453 -7.23 49.27 0.46
N SER A 454 -6.34 48.56 -0.25
CA SER A 454 -5.12 49.16 -0.81
C SER A 454 -5.37 50.11 -1.98
N ILE A 455 -6.43 49.89 -2.77
CA ILE A 455 -6.81 50.83 -3.84
C ILE A 455 -7.44 52.07 -3.22
N PHE A 456 -8.40 51.89 -2.31
CA PHE A 456 -9.10 53.00 -1.67
C PHE A 456 -8.19 53.82 -0.76
N SER A 457 -7.17 53.25 -0.12
CA SER A 457 -6.21 54.02 0.67
C SER A 457 -5.45 55.04 -0.19
N VAL A 458 -5.02 54.66 -1.40
CA VAL A 458 -4.33 55.54 -2.34
C VAL A 458 -5.28 56.60 -2.88
N LEU A 459 -6.52 56.22 -3.23
CA LEU A 459 -7.53 57.17 -3.71
C LEU A 459 -7.91 58.21 -2.65
N LEU A 460 -8.11 57.79 -1.39
CA LEU A 460 -8.42 58.68 -0.28
C LEU A 460 -7.23 59.57 0.06
N TYR A 461 -6.01 59.03 0.02
CA TYR A 461 -4.80 59.85 0.21
C TYR A 461 -4.67 60.92 -0.88
N ASN A 462 -4.86 60.56 -2.15
CA ASN A 462 -4.85 61.50 -3.27
C ASN A 462 -5.92 62.59 -3.07
N PHE A 463 -7.16 62.19 -2.79
CA PHE A 463 -8.28 63.11 -2.67
C PHE A 463 -8.14 64.12 -1.51
N PHE A 464 -7.66 63.70 -0.34
CA PHE A 464 -7.62 64.58 0.84
C PHE A 464 -6.29 65.29 1.07
N PHE A 465 -5.17 64.73 0.61
CA PHE A 465 -3.82 65.18 1.00
C PHE A 465 -2.92 65.55 -0.18
N THR A 466 -3.34 65.34 -1.43
CA THR A 466 -2.59 65.80 -2.63
C THR A 466 -3.16 67.11 -3.15
N ILE A 467 -2.30 68.01 -3.67
CA ILE A 467 -2.71 69.30 -4.24
C ILE A 467 -3.07 69.13 -5.73
N PRO A 468 -4.23 69.66 -6.20
CA PRO A 468 -5.28 70.36 -5.45
C PRO A 468 -6.12 69.44 -4.55
N PHE A 469 -6.37 69.89 -3.32
CA PHE A 469 -7.18 69.13 -2.35
C PHE A 469 -8.62 68.94 -2.82
N LEU A 470 -9.24 67.84 -2.38
CA LEU A 470 -10.60 67.42 -2.76
C LEU A 470 -10.76 67.18 -4.26
N SER A 471 -9.65 66.88 -4.94
CA SER A 471 -9.60 66.50 -6.35
C SER A 471 -8.80 65.20 -6.52
N LEU A 472 -9.12 64.44 -7.55
CA LEU A 472 -8.30 63.29 -7.95
C LEU A 472 -7.18 63.68 -8.94
N GLN A 473 -7.11 64.96 -9.33
CA GLN A 473 -6.04 65.47 -10.18
C GLN A 473 -4.77 65.67 -9.35
N ALA A 474 -3.67 65.01 -9.73
CA ALA A 474 -2.37 65.17 -9.11
C ALA A 474 -1.42 65.88 -10.10
N HIS A 475 -1.08 67.13 -9.83
CA HIS A 475 -0.27 67.96 -10.75
C HIS A 475 1.25 67.87 -10.53
N GLY A 476 1.70 67.25 -9.45
CA GLY A 476 3.14 67.06 -9.15
C GLY A 476 3.73 65.81 -9.82
N LYS A 477 4.93 65.96 -10.42
CA LYS A 477 5.64 64.85 -11.10
C LYS A 477 6.02 63.68 -10.18
N SER A 478 6.10 63.90 -8.86
CA SER A 478 6.45 62.88 -7.86
C SER A 478 5.27 62.01 -7.41
N TYR A 479 4.03 62.51 -7.48
CA TYR A 479 2.86 61.82 -6.93
C TYR A 479 2.53 60.47 -7.61
N PRO A 480 2.62 60.32 -8.94
CA PRO A 480 2.39 59.01 -9.57
C PRO A 480 3.33 57.92 -9.02
N VAL A 481 4.59 58.26 -8.75
CA VAL A 481 5.57 57.35 -8.15
C VAL A 481 5.18 57.03 -6.71
N THR A 482 4.82 58.04 -5.91
CA THR A 482 4.36 57.85 -4.53
C THR A 482 3.14 56.94 -4.45
N PHE A 483 2.14 57.13 -5.32
CA PHE A 483 0.94 56.28 -5.37
C PHE A 483 1.27 54.84 -5.76
N ALA A 484 2.16 54.64 -6.73
CA ALA A 484 2.60 53.30 -7.14
C ALA A 484 3.35 52.57 -6.01
N VAL A 485 4.27 53.26 -5.32
CA VAL A 485 5.02 52.70 -4.18
C VAL A 485 4.09 52.42 -3.01
N MET A 486 3.22 53.36 -2.64
CA MET A 486 2.25 53.18 -1.57
C MET A 486 1.31 52.01 -1.85
N PHE A 487 0.81 51.89 -3.08
CA PHE A 487 -0.03 50.77 -3.50
C PHE A 487 0.72 49.43 -3.39
N ALA A 488 1.96 49.37 -3.88
CA ALA A 488 2.77 48.17 -3.82
C ALA A 488 3.06 47.75 -2.37
N VAL A 489 3.44 48.69 -1.50
CA VAL A 489 3.68 48.43 -0.08
C VAL A 489 2.39 47.97 0.61
N ALA A 490 1.27 48.66 0.42
CA ALA A 490 -0.01 48.29 1.01
C ALA A 490 -0.50 46.90 0.55
N LEU A 491 -0.32 46.55 -0.72
CA LEU A 491 -0.62 45.22 -1.25
C LEU A 491 0.30 44.14 -0.68
N LEU A 492 1.60 44.40 -0.63
CA LEU A 492 2.57 43.44 -0.10
C LEU A 492 2.31 43.19 1.39
N SER A 493 2.18 44.25 2.19
CA SER A 493 1.88 44.16 3.62
C SER A 493 0.57 43.43 3.88
N SER A 494 -0.52 43.79 3.18
CA SER A 494 -1.81 43.09 3.36
C SER A 494 -1.74 41.61 2.95
N SER A 495 -1.00 41.27 1.88
CA SER A 495 -0.83 39.88 1.44
C SER A 495 -0.01 39.04 2.43
N MET A 496 1.05 39.62 3.03
CA MET A 496 1.86 38.97 4.06
C MET A 496 1.05 38.76 5.33
N THR A 497 0.32 39.78 5.80
CA THR A 497 -0.55 39.69 6.98
C THR A 497 -1.63 38.63 6.80
N ALA A 498 -2.27 38.58 5.63
CA ALA A 498 -3.25 37.54 5.30
C ALA A 498 -2.63 36.13 5.31
N LYS A 499 -1.37 35.98 4.84
CA LYS A 499 -0.63 34.71 4.90
C LYS A 499 -0.30 34.31 6.34
N ILE A 500 0.21 35.23 7.16
CA ILE A 500 0.55 34.99 8.56
C ILE A 500 -0.70 34.56 9.34
N ARG A 501 -1.84 35.26 9.17
CA ARG A 501 -3.10 34.90 9.84
C ARG A 501 -3.59 33.51 9.45
N ARG A 502 -3.51 33.15 8.16
CA ARG A 502 -3.87 31.80 7.68
C ARG A 502 -2.97 30.74 8.30
N GLN A 503 -1.66 30.97 8.33
CA GLN A 503 -0.70 30.07 8.94
C GLN A 503 -0.92 29.93 10.45
N GLY A 504 -1.26 31.02 11.15
CA GLY A 504 -1.62 31.02 12.57
C GLY A 504 -2.87 30.20 12.86
N LYS A 505 -3.94 30.37 12.07
CA LYS A 505 -5.19 29.60 12.25
C LYS A 505 -4.99 28.10 12.06
N GLU A 506 -4.18 27.70 11.08
CA GLU A 506 -3.83 26.29 10.86
C GLU A 506 -2.90 25.76 11.96
N SER A 507 -1.93 26.55 12.41
CA SER A 507 -1.07 26.21 13.55
C SER A 507 -1.88 25.99 14.82
N SER A 508 -2.86 26.86 15.13
CA SER A 508 -3.74 26.68 16.30
C SER A 508 -4.56 25.40 16.23
N LYS A 509 -5.09 25.03 15.05
CA LYS A 509 -5.79 23.74 14.88
C LYS A 509 -4.85 22.56 15.09
N MET A 510 -3.61 22.65 14.61
CA MET A 510 -2.60 21.62 14.78
C MET A 510 -2.19 21.48 16.24
N ILE A 511 -1.94 22.60 16.94
CA ILE A 511 -1.65 22.61 18.38
C ILE A 511 -2.78 21.95 19.16
N TYR A 512 -4.03 22.35 18.90
CA TYR A 512 -5.21 21.76 19.55
C TYR A 512 -5.33 20.26 19.29
N ARG A 513 -5.08 19.81 18.04
CA ARG A 513 -5.08 18.39 17.67
C ARG A 513 -4.00 17.62 18.41
N THR A 514 -2.76 18.11 18.41
CA THR A 514 -1.62 17.46 19.07
C THR A 514 -1.84 17.41 20.58
N GLU A 515 -2.35 18.47 21.20
CA GLU A 515 -2.67 18.52 22.62
C GLU A 515 -3.72 17.47 23.00
N LEU A 516 -4.81 17.37 22.23
CA LEU A 516 -5.86 16.37 22.47
C LEU A 516 -5.35 14.93 22.29
N LEU A 517 -4.50 14.67 21.30
CA LEU A 517 -3.91 13.35 21.11
C LEU A 517 -2.92 13.00 22.24
N LEU A 518 -2.08 13.94 22.67
CA LEU A 518 -1.14 13.71 23.78
C LEU A 518 -1.86 13.53 25.12
N ASP A 519 -2.94 14.28 25.38
CA ASP A 519 -3.79 14.08 26.56
C ASP A 519 -4.45 12.69 26.51
N ASN A 520 -5.02 12.30 25.37
CA ASN A 520 -5.60 10.97 25.17
C ASN A 520 -4.57 9.85 25.44
N SER A 521 -3.39 9.95 24.81
CA SER A 521 -2.26 9.04 25.00
C SER A 521 -1.88 8.85 26.47
N ARG A 522 -1.68 9.96 27.19
CA ARG A 522 -1.28 9.95 28.60
C ARG A 522 -2.33 9.31 29.49
N ARG A 523 -3.61 9.51 29.20
CA ARG A 523 -4.70 8.96 30.02
C ARG A 523 -4.93 7.49 29.73
N LEU A 524 -4.89 7.08 28.46
CA LEU A 524 -4.94 5.67 28.06
C LEU A 524 -3.75 4.89 28.63
N SER A 525 -2.54 5.47 28.64
CA SER A 525 -1.35 4.86 29.26
C SER A 525 -1.43 4.70 30.78
N ARG A 526 -2.30 5.45 31.47
CA ARG A 526 -2.52 5.36 32.93
C ARG A 526 -3.65 4.42 33.32
N ALA A 527 -4.48 4.00 32.36
CA ALA A 527 -5.52 3.03 32.62
C ALA A 527 -4.90 1.71 33.09
N GLN A 528 -5.46 1.08 34.13
CA GLN A 528 -4.90 -0.14 34.71
C GLN A 528 -5.62 -1.40 34.26
N ASN A 529 -6.83 -1.26 33.70
CA ASN A 529 -7.67 -2.36 33.26
C ASN A 529 -8.53 -1.95 32.04
N ILE A 530 -9.16 -2.95 31.38
CA ILE A 530 -10.00 -2.75 30.19
C ILE A 530 -11.22 -1.84 30.49
N GLU A 531 -11.71 -1.82 31.74
CA GLU A 531 -12.83 -0.95 32.12
C GLU A 531 -12.44 0.53 32.16
N ASP A 532 -11.25 0.83 32.67
CA ASP A 532 -10.67 2.16 32.72
C ASP A 532 -10.39 2.68 31.32
N VAL A 533 -9.89 1.80 30.43
CA VAL A 533 -9.68 2.13 29.00
C VAL A 533 -11.01 2.51 28.36
N MET A 534 -12.07 1.70 28.54
CA MET A 534 -13.40 2.03 28.00
C MET A 534 -13.97 3.32 28.58
N LYS A 535 -13.77 3.58 29.88
CA LYS A 535 -14.20 4.82 30.53
C LYS A 535 -13.47 6.03 29.95
N GLU A 536 -12.17 5.94 29.71
CA GLU A 536 -11.41 7.04 29.14
C GLU A 536 -11.78 7.30 27.67
N ILE A 537 -11.90 6.25 26.84
CA ILE A 537 -12.40 6.37 25.46
C ILE A 537 -13.74 7.08 25.44
N SER A 538 -14.69 6.63 26.28
CA SER A 538 -16.02 7.21 26.33
C SER A 538 -15.99 8.68 26.76
N SER A 539 -15.16 9.03 27.75
CA SER A 539 -15.00 10.39 28.27
C SER A 539 -14.46 11.34 27.21
N GLN A 540 -13.46 10.92 26.43
CA GLN A 540 -12.88 11.73 25.35
C GLN A 540 -13.86 11.90 24.19
N VAL A 541 -14.53 10.83 23.77
CA VAL A 541 -15.55 10.89 22.72
C VAL A 541 -16.72 11.79 23.14
N LEU A 542 -17.17 11.69 24.40
CA LEU A 542 -18.19 12.57 24.98
C LEU A 542 -17.75 14.03 25.00
N LYS A 543 -16.50 14.31 25.40
CA LYS A 543 -15.95 15.67 25.44
C LYS A 543 -15.82 16.28 24.04
N LEU A 544 -15.45 15.48 23.04
CA LEU A 544 -15.25 15.92 21.66
C LEU A 544 -16.57 16.12 20.91
N THR A 545 -17.53 15.21 21.08
CA THR A 545 -18.77 15.18 20.28
C THR A 545 -19.99 15.72 21.02
N ASN A 546 -19.97 15.73 22.36
CA ASN A 546 -21.12 15.96 23.23
C ASN A 546 -22.30 15.01 22.96
N LEU A 547 -22.02 13.78 22.51
CA LEU A 547 -23.00 12.75 22.17
C LEU A 547 -22.82 11.50 23.03
N SER A 548 -23.92 10.80 23.31
CA SER A 548 -23.90 9.56 24.11
C SER A 548 -23.16 8.44 23.39
N VAL A 549 -22.43 7.62 24.15
CA VAL A 549 -21.51 6.59 23.63
C VAL A 549 -21.89 5.20 24.13
N LEU A 550 -21.82 4.22 23.23
CA LEU A 550 -22.04 2.79 23.44
C LEU A 550 -20.73 2.07 23.14
N ILE A 551 -20.25 1.18 24.00
CA ILE A 551 -19.02 0.41 23.71
C ILE A 551 -19.31 -1.09 23.80
N TYR A 552 -18.93 -1.81 22.75
CA TYR A 552 -18.95 -3.26 22.64
C TYR A 552 -17.52 -3.78 22.65
N LEU A 553 -17.25 -4.84 23.41
CA LEU A 553 -15.93 -5.47 23.52
C LEU A 553 -15.94 -6.86 22.87
N LYS A 554 -14.83 -7.28 22.27
CA LYS A 554 -14.64 -8.68 21.86
C LYS A 554 -14.13 -9.51 23.04
N GLN A 555 -14.77 -10.64 23.34
CA GLN A 555 -14.19 -11.67 24.21
C GLN A 555 -14.40 -13.05 23.58
N ARG A 556 -13.30 -13.78 23.30
CA ARG A 556 -13.32 -15.17 22.79
C ARG A 556 -14.33 -15.37 21.63
N GLU A 557 -14.23 -14.54 20.58
CA GLU A 557 -15.11 -14.51 19.39
C GLU A 557 -16.58 -14.13 19.59
N LYS A 558 -16.98 -13.69 20.79
CA LYS A 558 -18.31 -13.13 21.05
C LYS A 558 -18.21 -11.66 21.45
N ILE A 559 -19.25 -10.90 21.09
CA ILE A 559 -19.35 -9.48 21.41
C ILE A 559 -20.09 -9.32 22.74
N THR A 560 -19.41 -8.77 23.74
CA THR A 560 -19.93 -8.46 25.08
C THR A 560 -20.25 -6.96 25.19
N GLY A 561 -21.34 -6.61 25.88
CA GLY A 561 -21.85 -5.24 25.99
C GLY A 561 -23.27 -5.08 25.42
N PRO A 562 -23.75 -3.84 25.21
CA PRO A 562 -23.00 -2.58 25.29
C PRO A 562 -22.80 -2.07 26.73
N ARG A 563 -21.68 -1.39 26.96
CA ARG A 563 -21.53 -0.47 28.09
C ARG A 563 -22.05 0.91 27.68
N LEU A 564 -22.84 1.54 28.54
CA LEU A 564 -23.57 2.77 28.24
C LEU A 564 -22.92 3.98 28.93
N PHE A 565 -22.60 5.00 28.15
CA PHE A 565 -21.99 6.25 28.60
C PHE A 565 -22.84 7.44 28.12
N PRO A 566 -23.83 7.87 28.90
CA PRO A 566 -24.73 8.96 28.51
C PRO A 566 -24.02 10.32 28.55
N ARG A 567 -24.45 11.22 27.66
CA ARG A 567 -24.05 12.63 27.71
C ARG A 567 -24.68 13.37 28.89
N LYS A 568 -24.12 14.54 29.21
CA LYS A 568 -24.69 15.44 30.23
C LYS A 568 -26.14 15.77 29.86
N GLY A 569 -27.08 15.44 30.74
CA GLY A 569 -28.52 15.67 30.57
C GLY A 569 -29.32 14.47 30.03
N MET A 570 -28.71 13.30 29.81
CA MET A 570 -29.39 12.06 29.44
C MET A 570 -29.16 10.99 30.53
N SER A 571 -30.19 10.21 30.86
CA SER A 571 -30.08 9.11 31.84
C SER A 571 -29.64 7.80 31.19
N LYS A 572 -29.21 6.83 32.01
CA LYS A 572 -28.92 5.47 31.49
C LYS A 572 -30.20 4.74 31.07
N GLU A 573 -31.35 5.08 31.64
CA GLU A 573 -32.66 4.55 31.23
C GLU A 573 -33.01 4.98 29.81
N ASP A 574 -32.79 6.24 29.44
CA ASP A 574 -33.05 6.77 28.08
C ASP A 574 -32.19 6.08 27.03
N MET A 575 -30.98 5.66 27.40
CA MET A 575 -30.08 4.96 26.49
C MET A 575 -30.54 3.54 26.14
N LYS A 576 -31.49 2.94 26.88
CA LYS A 576 -31.99 1.58 26.60
C LYS A 576 -32.66 1.48 25.23
N GLU A 577 -33.20 2.58 24.69
CA GLU A 577 -33.76 2.64 23.34
C GLU A 577 -32.73 2.30 22.24
N TYR A 578 -31.44 2.50 22.53
CA TYR A 578 -30.32 2.21 21.63
C TYR A 578 -29.69 0.83 21.89
N VAL A 579 -30.28 0.01 22.75
CA VAL A 579 -29.87 -1.38 23.01
C VAL A 579 -30.84 -2.36 22.35
N VAL A 580 -31.06 -2.16 21.05
CA VAL A 580 -31.96 -2.99 20.23
C VAL A 580 -31.18 -3.97 19.34
N LYS A 581 -31.86 -5.00 18.82
CA LYS A 581 -31.22 -6.02 17.97
C LYS A 581 -30.56 -5.42 16.71
N SER A 582 -31.14 -4.37 16.14
CA SER A 582 -30.58 -3.66 14.96
C SER A 582 -29.25 -2.97 15.28
N GLU A 583 -29.16 -2.27 16.41
CA GLU A 583 -27.93 -1.65 16.90
C GLU A 583 -26.84 -2.69 17.16
N ARG A 584 -27.18 -3.82 17.79
CA ARG A 584 -26.23 -4.92 18.01
C ARG A 584 -25.75 -5.56 16.72
N ALA A 585 -26.63 -5.69 15.72
CA ALA A 585 -26.27 -6.20 14.39
C ALA A 585 -25.29 -5.24 13.67
N ALA A 586 -25.48 -3.93 13.80
CA ALA A 586 -24.55 -2.94 13.28
C ALA A 586 -23.16 -3.06 13.93
N ALA A 587 -23.09 -3.14 15.26
CA ALA A 587 -21.83 -3.37 15.97
C ALA A 587 -21.15 -4.69 15.54
N GLN A 588 -21.92 -5.76 15.34
CA GLN A 588 -21.40 -7.05 14.87
C GLN A 588 -20.89 -7.00 13.44
N TRP A 589 -21.55 -6.24 12.56
CA TRP A 589 -21.08 -6.04 11.21
C TRP A 589 -19.74 -5.28 11.20
N VAL A 590 -19.63 -4.20 11.97
CA VAL A 590 -18.37 -3.44 12.12
C VAL A 590 -17.25 -4.34 12.62
N PHE A 591 -17.56 -5.20 13.58
CA PHE A 591 -16.62 -6.17 14.14
C PHE A 591 -16.03 -7.12 13.08
N GLN A 592 -16.88 -7.66 12.21
CA GLN A 592 -16.47 -8.62 11.17
C GLN A 592 -15.80 -7.97 9.96
N ASN A 593 -16.19 -6.74 9.64
CA ASN A 593 -15.81 -6.11 8.38
C ASN A 593 -14.74 -5.02 8.56
N HIS A 594 -14.33 -4.65 9.77
CA HIS A 594 -13.30 -3.62 10.02
C HIS A 594 -13.67 -2.21 9.50
N HIS A 595 -14.97 -1.96 9.27
CA HIS A 595 -15.49 -0.75 8.65
C HIS A 595 -16.62 -0.13 9.47
N ARG A 596 -16.80 1.19 9.36
CA ARG A 596 -17.90 1.92 10.01
C ARG A 596 -19.27 1.50 9.47
N ALA A 597 -20.29 1.52 10.33
CA ALA A 597 -21.67 1.26 9.94
C ALA A 597 -22.65 2.07 10.79
N GLY A 598 -23.92 2.10 10.38
CA GLY A 598 -25.00 2.74 11.13
C GLY A 598 -25.48 4.05 10.50
N THR A 599 -26.10 4.93 11.30
CA THR A 599 -26.67 6.18 10.77
C THR A 599 -25.59 7.05 10.10
N CYS A 600 -26.00 7.76 9.05
CA CYS A 600 -25.10 8.56 8.19
C CYS A 600 -24.04 7.75 7.44
N THR A 601 -24.23 6.44 7.27
CA THR A 601 -23.41 5.56 6.42
C THR A 601 -24.27 4.82 5.39
N SER A 602 -23.65 4.24 4.36
CA SER A 602 -24.33 3.38 3.37
C SER A 602 -24.64 1.98 3.90
N THR A 603 -24.04 1.58 5.03
CA THR A 603 -24.11 0.23 5.58
C THR A 603 -24.93 0.23 6.85
N LEU A 604 -26.05 -0.49 6.86
CA LEU A 604 -27.02 -0.51 7.97
C LEU A 604 -27.50 0.90 8.39
N PRO A 605 -27.99 1.75 7.45
CA PRO A 605 -28.41 3.13 7.73
C PRO A 605 -29.62 3.23 8.67
N GLY A 606 -30.32 2.11 8.90
CA GLY A 606 -31.47 2.04 9.82
C GLY A 606 -31.08 2.02 11.30
N ALA A 607 -29.80 1.87 11.63
CA ALA A 607 -29.32 2.01 13.01
C ALA A 607 -29.39 3.47 13.46
N LYS A 608 -29.52 3.71 14.77
CA LYS A 608 -29.63 5.06 15.36
C LYS A 608 -28.28 5.63 15.80
N ALA A 609 -27.26 4.79 15.96
CA ALA A 609 -25.90 5.20 16.25
C ALA A 609 -24.96 5.00 15.05
N LEU A 610 -23.85 5.75 15.04
CA LEU A 610 -22.70 5.53 14.17
C LEU A 610 -21.70 4.63 14.89
N TYR A 611 -21.39 3.47 14.31
CA TYR A 611 -20.48 2.48 14.86
C TYR A 611 -19.12 2.55 14.19
N LEU A 612 -18.06 2.62 15.01
CA LEU A 612 -16.68 2.75 14.60
C LEU A 612 -15.82 1.65 15.23
N PRO A 613 -14.93 0.99 14.46
CA PRO A 613 -14.05 -0.04 14.99
C PRO A 613 -12.91 0.58 15.80
N VAL A 614 -12.54 -0.09 16.88
CA VAL A 614 -11.31 0.13 17.65
C VAL A 614 -10.36 -1.00 17.27
N GLN A 615 -9.45 -0.72 16.33
CA GLN A 615 -8.69 -1.75 15.63
C GLN A 615 -7.22 -1.39 15.41
N ASN A 616 -6.38 -2.41 15.32
CA ASN A 616 -5.04 -2.32 14.71
C ASN A 616 -5.09 -2.83 13.26
N ASN A 617 -3.95 -3.01 12.60
CA ASN A 617 -3.90 -3.42 11.19
C ASN A 617 -4.48 -4.83 10.92
N GLU A 618 -4.70 -5.66 11.95
CA GLU A 618 -5.07 -7.07 11.79
C GLU A 618 -6.35 -7.48 12.57
N LYS A 619 -6.68 -6.82 13.68
CA LYS A 619 -7.77 -7.22 14.59
C LYS A 619 -8.59 -6.04 15.09
N VAL A 620 -9.91 -6.26 15.25
CA VAL A 620 -10.83 -5.36 15.98
C VAL A 620 -10.93 -5.82 17.44
N PHE A 621 -10.70 -4.92 18.40
CA PHE A 621 -10.77 -5.21 19.83
C PHE A 621 -12.10 -4.76 20.46
N ALA A 622 -12.61 -3.61 20.00
CA ALA A 622 -13.87 -3.03 20.46
C ALA A 622 -14.61 -2.31 19.33
N VAL A 623 -15.89 -2.01 19.54
CA VAL A 623 -16.69 -1.18 18.65
C VAL A 623 -17.34 -0.07 19.46
N VAL A 624 -17.12 1.18 19.05
CA VAL A 624 -17.69 2.38 19.67
C VAL A 624 -18.87 2.86 18.84
N GLY A 625 -20.07 2.84 19.41
CA GLY A 625 -21.28 3.44 18.86
C GLY A 625 -21.49 4.84 19.41
N ILE A 626 -21.72 5.82 18.55
CA ILE A 626 -22.00 7.22 18.91
C ILE A 626 -23.44 7.52 18.51
N VAL A 627 -24.28 7.87 19.47
CA VAL A 627 -25.70 8.16 19.22
C VAL A 627 -25.81 9.50 18.51
N LEU A 628 -26.18 9.49 17.22
CA LEU A 628 -26.37 10.70 16.43
C LEU A 628 -27.82 11.17 16.55
N GLU A 629 -28.10 11.94 17.61
CA GLU A 629 -29.38 12.63 17.79
C GLU A 629 -29.71 13.45 16.53
N GLU A 630 -30.95 13.33 16.03
CA GLU A 630 -31.42 13.99 14.80
C GLU A 630 -30.63 13.67 13.52
N ARG A 631 -29.84 12.57 13.50
CA ARG A 631 -28.95 12.20 12.39
C ARG A 631 -27.94 13.29 12.04
N ARG A 632 -27.51 14.07 13.04
CA ARG A 632 -26.46 15.07 12.87
C ARG A 632 -25.14 14.41 12.46
N GLU A 633 -24.55 14.86 11.36
CA GLU A 633 -23.21 14.44 10.94
C GLU A 633 -22.12 15.03 11.86
N ILE A 634 -21.11 14.24 12.21
CA ILE A 634 -19.92 14.70 12.93
C ILE A 634 -19.05 15.51 11.96
N ALA A 635 -18.49 16.64 12.40
CA ALA A 635 -17.67 17.46 11.53
C ALA A 635 -16.39 16.70 11.11
N PRO A 636 -15.87 16.88 9.88
CA PRO A 636 -14.70 16.12 9.39
C PRO A 636 -13.46 16.22 10.30
N PHE A 637 -13.25 17.40 10.91
CA PHE A 637 -12.16 17.63 11.85
C PHE A 637 -12.29 16.78 13.12
N GLU A 638 -13.48 16.79 13.74
CA GLU A 638 -13.79 16.00 14.94
C GLU A 638 -13.72 14.50 14.63
N TYR A 639 -14.24 14.09 13.47
CA TYR A 639 -14.22 12.71 13.01
C TYR A 639 -12.78 12.19 12.83
N GLY A 640 -11.90 12.96 12.19
CA GLY A 640 -10.50 12.59 11.99
C GLY A 640 -9.73 12.44 13.31
N LEU A 641 -10.02 13.30 14.29
CA LEU A 641 -9.44 13.19 15.63
C LEU A 641 -9.96 11.95 16.37
N LEU A 642 -11.26 11.68 16.25
CA LEU A 642 -11.91 10.55 16.89
C LEU A 642 -11.31 9.22 16.41
N ILE A 643 -11.11 9.04 15.10
CA ILE A 643 -10.46 7.84 14.55
C ILE A 643 -9.03 7.67 15.10
N ALA A 644 -8.26 8.75 15.18
CA ALA A 644 -6.90 8.69 15.73
C ALA A 644 -6.90 8.26 17.21
N MET A 645 -7.84 8.79 18.01
CA MET A 645 -7.99 8.38 19.42
C MET A 645 -8.41 6.92 19.57
N LEU A 646 -9.30 6.42 18.70
CA LEU A 646 -9.71 5.01 18.73
C LEU A 646 -8.58 4.06 18.32
N ASN A 647 -7.77 4.42 17.33
CA ASN A 647 -6.61 3.61 16.94
C ASN A 647 -5.57 3.54 18.06
N GLU A 648 -5.32 4.65 18.77
CA GLU A 648 -4.45 4.66 19.94
C GLU A 648 -5.00 3.79 21.08
N ALA A 649 -6.31 3.83 21.30
CA ALA A 649 -6.96 2.97 22.27
C ALA A 649 -6.89 1.48 21.90
N ALA A 650 -6.85 1.14 20.61
CA ALA A 650 -6.68 -0.23 20.15
C ALA A 650 -5.33 -0.82 20.60
N LEU A 651 -4.25 -0.03 20.52
CA LEU A 651 -2.91 -0.44 20.99
C LEU A 651 -2.88 -0.76 22.49
N VAL A 652 -3.64 0.00 23.30
CA VAL A 652 -3.72 -0.25 24.74
C VAL A 652 -4.60 -1.46 25.04
N LEU A 653 -5.72 -1.63 24.32
CA LEU A 653 -6.59 -2.81 24.47
C LEU A 653 -5.88 -4.11 24.09
N GLU A 654 -5.04 -4.09 23.06
CA GLU A 654 -4.20 -5.23 22.65
C GLU A 654 -3.38 -5.77 23.82
N ARG A 655 -2.70 -4.88 24.56
CA ARG A 655 -1.89 -5.25 25.75
C ARG A 655 -2.67 -5.96 26.86
N TYR A 656 -3.98 -5.73 26.98
CA TYR A 656 -4.81 -6.31 28.03
C TYR A 656 -5.63 -7.52 27.58
N MET A 657 -5.70 -7.77 26.27
CA MET A 657 -6.55 -8.81 25.67
C MET A 657 -5.75 -9.96 25.08
N GLU A 658 -4.45 -9.78 24.86
CA GLU A 658 -3.44 -10.84 24.72
C GLU A 658 -2.85 -11.21 26.09
#